data_AF-A0A1H3SR87-F1
#
_entry.id   AF-A0A1H3SR87-F1
#
_cell.length_a   1.000
_cell.length_b   1.000
_cell.length_c   1.000
_cell.angle_alpha   90.00
_cell.angle_beta   90.00
_cell.angle_gamma   90.00
#
_symmetry.space_group_name_H-M   'P 1'
#
loop_
_entity.id
_entity.type
_entity.pdbx_description
1 polymer ?
#
loop_
_entity_poly.entity_id
_entity_poly.type
_entity_poly.pdbx_seq_one_letter_code
_entity_poly.pdbx_strand_id
1 'polypeptide(L)'
;MTASSTENPQPGARSFAEVVTPAPAVDAASASRVAAAVFGVPGMVAALGSQHDANFLLEATDGRRLLLKFAHPSTTVAELTAQSLAAERFGSLAADIAAPRTHRALDGALVSAVPLGDGGSRLLVRMLDFVSGSPLSGSRYLAPSVVAQLGAYAARSVLALAGFEHPGTQRVLEWDLRNAGRLVDDLLPSVTGPALAARLRAAMSSCTDALADLDAELPRQVIHGDITDDNVVARASVPGGRMEPCGIIDFGDVMSTWAVAELAVTCSSVLHHHGASAVSILPAVRAFQALRPLSSAEADALWPLVVARAATLVVSAHHAAATDPGNDYTRANAAHEHRIFDVATSVPLGVMTELVRQAAGFPPASAPSVPAPMHPLLPGLVAAAVRFVDLSSTSDALAAGLFASPDAERLVAAAALRIRPAGPFTDAAAGAGPVAEDFSKSEAAGSSRGGPGIDPVAGVFPESGTAGSSHVDSAVASAAPDSGAAPAGAGTTGRTAAAATRFGERRLTRSFRESCTPHPCAALGVEVTFAEPGQVVRAPWPGTLDRSPAGGAPLRLTTASGLTLELTGIVAPDGSDLPRPGPDIAATQTAGTAVTSALDAATGPQTVTGQAAEVPVRAGDPLGIAVAGTPLGIRLTTGDVALDEVPWFTTAELLPGWLPSVLDPTPLITGFDTAGSSIPQTSLQPRPREPRSTFPLRNGTTPEAAALVRRRERHLAAVQEHYFADPPEIERGWRHHLFDTDARPYLDMVNNVAAVGHAHPRIAEAVGRQLNLLNTNSRFNYASIAEFSERLAALLPDPLDTVFLVNSGTEAVDLALRLSWAWSGRRDVVAVREAYHGWSDAADAVSTSVADNPQALETRPPWVHTLDAPNAYRGRHRGADAHRYATDAVASIERLQADGRAPATFIAEAFYGNAGGMPLPDGYLRAVYPAIRAAGGLCIADEVQVGYGRLGEYFWGFEQQGVLPDIVTVAKAMGNGHPLGAVITTRAIADRYRSQGYFFSSAGGSPVSSVVGTTVLDILADEHLQQNARVVGAHLKSRLEDLAEKHELIGAVHGLGLYLGVELVRDRATREPADLETAMICERMRELGVIVQPTSDRQCVLKIKPPMTLTIESADYFVHTLDAVLTHGW
;
A
#
# COMPACT_ATOMS: atom_id res chain seq x y z
N MET A 1 -41.80 -32.87 -35.88
CA MET A 1 -41.23 -32.63 -37.22
C MET A 1 -40.24 -31.50 -37.07
N THR A 2 -38.96 -31.84 -37.03
CA THR A 2 -37.83 -30.92 -36.77
C THR A 2 -37.03 -30.79 -38.06
N ALA A 3 -36.91 -29.57 -38.58
CA ALA A 3 -36.07 -29.30 -39.75
C ALA A 3 -34.63 -29.05 -39.27
N SER A 4 -33.71 -29.95 -39.57
CA SER A 4 -32.28 -29.71 -39.33
C SER A 4 -31.72 -28.83 -40.44
N SER A 5 -31.34 -27.60 -40.12
CA SER A 5 -30.47 -26.80 -40.98
C SER A 5 -29.03 -27.25 -40.79
N THR A 6 -28.58 -28.19 -41.62
CA THR A 6 -27.17 -28.57 -41.73
C THR A 6 -26.39 -27.42 -42.35
N GLU A 7 -25.56 -26.72 -41.58
CA GLU A 7 -24.48 -25.92 -42.15
C GLU A 7 -23.44 -26.83 -42.80
N ASN A 8 -22.84 -26.36 -43.90
CA ASN A 8 -21.77 -27.08 -44.58
C ASN A 8 -20.51 -27.11 -43.70
N PRO A 9 -19.80 -28.25 -43.60
CA PRO A 9 -18.49 -28.26 -42.95
C PRO A 9 -17.50 -27.41 -43.76
N GLN A 10 -16.71 -26.57 -43.09
CA GLN A 10 -15.59 -25.89 -43.74
C GLN A 10 -14.56 -26.93 -44.23
N PRO A 11 -13.96 -26.73 -45.42
CA PRO A 11 -13.04 -27.70 -46.00
C PRO A 11 -11.67 -27.68 -45.30
N GLY A 12 -11.41 -28.70 -44.48
CA GLY A 12 -10.04 -29.10 -44.10
C GLY A 12 -9.40 -28.33 -42.94
N ALA A 13 -10.06 -28.30 -41.77
CA ALA A 13 -9.38 -27.90 -40.53
C ALA A 13 -8.27 -28.92 -40.19
N ARG A 14 -7.00 -28.48 -40.23
CA ARG A 14 -5.87 -29.26 -39.69
C ARG A 14 -6.02 -29.37 -38.17
N SER A 15 -5.65 -30.52 -37.62
CA SER A 15 -5.51 -30.66 -36.16
C SER A 15 -4.34 -29.82 -35.68
N PHE A 16 -4.48 -29.15 -34.54
CA PHE A 16 -3.36 -28.43 -33.94
C PHE A 16 -2.24 -29.37 -33.45
N ALA A 17 -2.53 -30.66 -33.25
CA ALA A 17 -1.55 -31.68 -32.84
C ALA A 17 -0.53 -32.07 -33.93
N GLU A 18 -0.66 -31.57 -35.17
CA GLU A 18 0.25 -31.90 -36.30
C GLU A 18 1.33 -30.84 -36.56
N VAL A 19 1.44 -29.77 -35.75
CA VAL A 19 2.06 -28.50 -36.18
C VAL A 19 3.50 -28.27 -35.67
N VAL A 20 4.00 -29.06 -34.71
CA VAL A 20 5.35 -28.86 -34.15
C VAL A 20 6.44 -29.52 -35.03
N THR A 21 7.06 -28.73 -35.90
CA THR A 21 8.31 -29.08 -36.60
C THR A 21 9.41 -28.07 -36.25
N PRO A 22 10.67 -28.49 -36.06
CA PRO A 22 11.73 -27.62 -35.56
C PRO A 22 12.19 -26.59 -36.59
N ALA A 23 12.73 -25.47 -36.09
CA ALA A 23 13.31 -24.41 -36.89
C ALA A 23 14.32 -24.91 -37.96
N PRO A 24 14.38 -24.25 -39.13
CA PRO A 24 15.23 -24.70 -40.23
C PRO A 24 16.72 -24.64 -39.85
N ALA A 25 17.43 -25.75 -40.03
CA ALA A 25 18.85 -25.87 -39.71
C ALA A 25 19.73 -25.06 -40.69
N VAL A 26 20.06 -23.82 -40.30
CA VAL A 26 20.96 -22.92 -41.05
C VAL A 26 22.24 -22.71 -40.24
N ASP A 27 23.42 -22.81 -40.86
CA ASP A 27 24.68 -22.48 -40.20
C ASP A 27 25.07 -21.00 -40.34
N ALA A 28 25.87 -20.49 -39.40
CA ALA A 28 26.31 -19.09 -39.37
C ALA A 28 27.09 -18.68 -40.64
N ALA A 29 27.85 -19.60 -41.24
CA ALA A 29 28.60 -19.32 -42.46
C ALA A 29 27.65 -19.07 -43.66
N SER A 30 26.55 -19.81 -43.74
CA SER A 30 25.50 -19.69 -44.74
C SER A 30 24.67 -18.43 -44.52
N ALA A 31 24.31 -18.13 -43.28
CA ALA A 31 23.64 -16.89 -42.91
C ALA A 31 24.46 -15.63 -43.30
N SER A 32 25.77 -15.60 -42.99
CA SER A 32 26.66 -14.50 -43.38
C SER A 32 26.81 -14.37 -44.91
N ARG A 33 26.92 -15.49 -45.65
CA ARG A 33 26.93 -15.47 -47.13
C ARG A 33 25.63 -14.91 -47.71
N VAL A 34 24.47 -15.27 -47.14
CA VAL A 34 23.16 -14.76 -47.58
C VAL A 34 23.03 -13.26 -47.30
N ALA A 35 23.45 -12.78 -46.12
CA ALA A 35 23.45 -11.34 -45.81
C ALA A 35 24.23 -10.51 -46.85
N ALA A 36 25.45 -10.96 -47.20
CA ALA A 36 26.28 -10.30 -48.20
C ALA A 36 25.70 -10.41 -49.62
N ALA A 37 25.24 -11.59 -50.04
CA ALA A 37 24.83 -11.84 -51.43
C ALA A 37 23.42 -11.33 -51.77
N VAL A 38 22.49 -11.32 -50.80
CA VAL A 38 21.08 -10.95 -51.04
C VAL A 38 20.80 -9.50 -50.64
N PHE A 39 21.38 -9.02 -49.52
CA PHE A 39 21.12 -7.70 -48.98
C PHE A 39 22.30 -6.72 -49.13
N GLY A 40 23.46 -7.18 -49.61
CA GLY A 40 24.65 -6.34 -49.75
C GLY A 40 25.31 -5.98 -48.41
N VAL A 41 24.99 -6.68 -47.32
CA VAL A 41 25.50 -6.38 -45.97
C VAL A 41 26.42 -7.50 -45.50
N PRO A 42 27.74 -7.41 -45.73
CA PRO A 42 28.70 -8.33 -45.15
C PRO A 42 28.85 -8.06 -43.64
N GLY A 43 29.07 -9.11 -42.85
CA GLY A 43 29.21 -9.00 -41.41
C GLY A 43 29.36 -10.34 -40.70
N MET A 44 29.66 -10.27 -39.40
CA MET A 44 29.67 -11.44 -38.51
C MET A 44 28.23 -11.75 -38.09
N VAL A 45 27.86 -13.03 -38.03
CA VAL A 45 26.53 -13.44 -37.57
C VAL A 45 26.61 -14.36 -36.35
N ALA A 46 25.68 -14.17 -35.42
CA ALA A 46 25.46 -15.04 -34.27
C ALA A 46 24.00 -15.51 -34.26
N ALA A 47 23.76 -16.81 -34.05
CA ALA A 47 22.41 -17.34 -33.88
C ALA A 47 21.82 -16.84 -32.56
N LEU A 48 20.56 -16.42 -32.57
CA LEU A 48 19.85 -15.90 -31.38
C LEU A 48 18.97 -16.95 -30.69
N GLY A 49 18.76 -18.11 -31.30
CA GLY A 49 17.77 -19.09 -30.86
C GLY A 49 16.34 -18.68 -31.21
N SER A 50 15.49 -19.67 -31.46
CA SER A 50 14.08 -19.47 -31.83
C SER A 50 13.35 -20.81 -31.94
N GLN A 51 12.02 -20.80 -31.72
CA GLN A 51 11.20 -22.02 -31.81
C GLN A 51 10.82 -22.40 -33.26
N HIS A 52 10.47 -21.40 -34.10
CA HIS A 52 9.90 -21.64 -35.44
C HIS A 52 10.80 -21.17 -36.60
N ASP A 53 11.18 -19.89 -36.62
CA ASP A 53 12.16 -19.35 -37.57
C ASP A 53 13.61 -19.70 -37.15
N ALA A 54 14.61 -19.46 -37.99
CA ALA A 54 16.02 -19.40 -37.59
C ALA A 54 16.54 -17.96 -37.62
N ASN A 55 16.80 -17.41 -36.43
CA ASN A 55 17.13 -16.00 -36.20
C ASN A 55 18.65 -15.78 -36.01
N PHE A 56 19.22 -14.81 -36.73
CA PHE A 56 20.63 -14.41 -36.62
C PHE A 56 20.79 -12.91 -36.39
N LEU A 57 21.51 -12.52 -35.33
CA LEU A 57 22.07 -11.18 -35.20
C LEU A 57 23.22 -11.02 -36.20
N LEU A 58 23.15 -10.01 -37.05
CA LEU A 58 24.19 -9.60 -37.98
C LEU A 58 24.86 -8.32 -37.46
N GLU A 59 26.16 -8.39 -37.20
CA GLU A 59 27.03 -7.23 -36.99
C GLU A 59 27.71 -6.90 -38.31
N ALA A 60 27.17 -5.90 -39.01
CA ALA A 60 27.63 -5.47 -40.31
C ALA A 60 29.01 -4.80 -40.22
N THR A 61 29.81 -4.88 -41.28
CA THR A 61 31.15 -4.24 -41.33
C THR A 61 31.12 -2.72 -41.22
N ASP A 62 29.96 -2.09 -41.37
CA ASP A 62 29.73 -0.65 -41.17
C ASP A 62 29.29 -0.29 -39.74
N GLY A 63 29.25 -1.27 -38.82
CA GLY A 63 28.88 -1.09 -37.41
C GLY A 63 27.38 -1.20 -37.13
N ARG A 64 26.52 -1.39 -38.13
CA ARG A 64 25.08 -1.62 -37.90
C ARG A 64 24.82 -3.00 -37.32
N ARG A 65 23.88 -3.08 -36.37
CA ARG A 65 23.28 -4.33 -35.90
C ARG A 65 21.95 -4.54 -36.60
N LEU A 66 21.78 -5.69 -37.25
CA LEU A 66 20.59 -6.08 -38.00
C LEU A 66 20.15 -7.50 -37.61
N LEU A 67 18.92 -7.86 -37.90
CA LEU A 67 18.37 -9.20 -37.65
C LEU A 67 18.07 -9.88 -38.98
N LEU A 68 18.72 -11.00 -39.26
CA LEU A 68 18.47 -11.85 -40.42
C LEU A 68 17.59 -13.04 -39.97
N LYS A 69 16.36 -13.12 -40.47
CA LYS A 69 15.43 -14.22 -40.17
C LYS A 69 15.27 -15.13 -41.40
N PHE A 70 15.50 -16.43 -41.22
CA PHE A 70 15.11 -17.48 -42.16
C PHE A 70 13.81 -18.10 -41.69
N ALA A 71 12.76 -18.01 -42.50
CA ALA A 71 11.44 -18.48 -42.11
C ALA A 71 11.33 -20.00 -42.19
N HIS A 72 10.47 -20.58 -41.36
CA HIS A 72 10.13 -21.99 -41.41
C HIS A 72 9.55 -22.38 -42.80
N PRO A 73 9.78 -23.62 -43.32
CA PRO A 73 9.29 -24.03 -44.64
C PRO A 73 7.76 -24.00 -44.83
N SER A 74 6.97 -23.91 -43.76
CA SER A 74 5.51 -23.72 -43.85
C SER A 74 5.08 -22.27 -44.06
N THR A 75 5.95 -21.30 -43.78
CA THR A 75 5.63 -19.87 -43.87
C THR A 75 5.66 -19.38 -45.32
N THR A 76 4.66 -18.59 -45.72
CA THR A 76 4.52 -18.08 -47.08
C THR A 76 5.11 -16.67 -47.25
N VAL A 77 5.40 -16.31 -48.51
CA VAL A 77 5.82 -14.94 -48.87
C VAL A 77 4.76 -13.91 -48.50
N ALA A 78 3.47 -14.28 -48.62
CA ALA A 78 2.35 -13.38 -48.30
C ALA A 78 2.29 -13.04 -46.81
N GLU A 79 2.53 -14.02 -45.93
CA GLU A 79 2.59 -13.81 -44.48
C GLU A 79 3.78 -12.93 -44.10
N LEU A 80 5.00 -13.28 -44.53
CA LEU A 80 6.20 -12.50 -44.23
C LEU A 80 6.09 -11.05 -44.75
N THR A 81 5.48 -10.85 -45.91
CA THR A 81 5.21 -9.50 -46.45
C THR A 81 4.19 -8.74 -45.61
N ALA A 82 3.14 -9.42 -45.09
CA ALA A 82 2.16 -8.80 -44.19
C ALA A 82 2.85 -8.28 -42.92
N GLN A 83 3.69 -9.11 -42.30
CA GLN A 83 4.42 -8.79 -41.08
C GLN A 83 5.37 -7.59 -41.29
N SER A 84 6.13 -7.59 -42.39
CA SER A 84 7.03 -6.49 -42.76
C SER A 84 6.29 -5.16 -42.98
N LEU A 85 5.15 -5.18 -43.71
CA LEU A 85 4.36 -3.98 -43.97
C LEU A 85 3.61 -3.48 -42.72
N ALA A 86 3.18 -4.39 -41.84
CA ALA A 86 2.58 -4.04 -40.55
C ALA A 86 3.61 -3.34 -39.64
N ALA A 87 4.85 -3.83 -39.59
CA ALA A 87 5.94 -3.22 -38.83
C ALA A 87 6.33 -1.82 -39.37
N GLU A 88 6.41 -1.67 -40.70
CA GLU A 88 6.62 -0.36 -41.34
C GLU A 88 5.48 0.62 -41.02
N ARG A 89 4.22 0.17 -41.08
CA ARG A 89 3.05 0.99 -40.74
C ARG A 89 3.07 1.40 -39.27
N PHE A 90 3.29 0.47 -38.35
CA PHE A 90 3.40 0.75 -36.92
C PHE A 90 4.48 1.79 -36.64
N GLY A 91 5.72 1.57 -37.12
CA GLY A 91 6.83 2.50 -36.89
C GLY A 91 6.60 3.89 -37.47
N SER A 92 5.75 4.03 -38.49
CA SER A 92 5.37 5.34 -39.07
C SER A 92 4.32 6.09 -38.24
N LEU A 93 3.42 5.39 -37.54
CA LEU A 93 2.30 5.97 -36.79
C LEU A 93 2.56 6.04 -35.27
N ALA A 94 3.51 5.24 -34.77
CA ALA A 94 3.94 5.19 -33.37
C ALA A 94 5.43 5.51 -33.24
N ALA A 95 5.87 6.63 -33.83
CA ALA A 95 7.29 6.96 -34.06
C ALA A 95 8.20 7.06 -32.82
N ASP A 96 7.64 7.23 -31.62
CA ASP A 96 8.34 7.21 -30.33
C ASP A 96 8.49 5.80 -29.71
N ILE A 97 7.87 4.77 -30.29
CA ILE A 97 8.10 3.36 -29.96
C ILE A 97 9.02 2.76 -31.04
N ALA A 98 10.20 2.26 -30.64
CA ALA A 98 11.10 1.63 -31.60
C ALA A 98 10.52 0.29 -32.11
N ALA A 99 10.53 0.08 -33.43
CA ALA A 99 10.03 -1.13 -34.08
C ALA A 99 10.96 -1.54 -35.26
N PRO A 100 11.05 -2.84 -35.58
CA PRO A 100 11.93 -3.33 -36.65
C PRO A 100 11.39 -2.92 -38.04
N ARG A 101 12.17 -2.14 -38.80
CA ARG A 101 11.89 -1.88 -40.22
C ARG A 101 12.52 -2.97 -41.10
N THR A 102 11.92 -3.27 -42.24
CA THR A 102 12.44 -4.29 -43.16
C THR A 102 13.44 -3.68 -44.14
N HIS A 103 14.61 -4.31 -44.27
CA HIS A 103 15.61 -3.98 -45.29
C HIS A 103 15.29 -4.75 -46.56
N ARG A 104 15.22 -4.04 -47.68
CA ARG A 104 15.00 -4.64 -49.00
C ARG A 104 16.27 -5.33 -49.48
N ALA A 105 16.11 -6.47 -50.13
CA ALA A 105 17.19 -7.12 -50.86
C ALA A 105 17.67 -6.27 -52.05
N LEU A 106 18.80 -6.65 -52.65
CA LEU A 106 19.40 -5.96 -53.80
C LEU A 106 18.51 -5.94 -55.06
N ASP A 107 17.51 -6.83 -55.13
CA ASP A 107 16.47 -6.86 -56.17
C ASP A 107 15.22 -6.01 -55.82
N GLY A 108 15.19 -5.37 -54.64
CA GLY A 108 14.10 -4.55 -54.12
C GLY A 108 13.02 -5.31 -53.33
N ALA A 109 13.10 -6.64 -53.24
CA ALA A 109 12.12 -7.47 -52.53
C ALA A 109 12.22 -7.30 -51.00
N LEU A 110 11.10 -7.44 -50.30
CA LEU A 110 11.04 -7.51 -48.82
C LEU A 110 11.40 -8.91 -48.29
N VAL A 111 11.23 -9.93 -49.14
CA VAL A 111 11.44 -11.34 -48.82
C VAL A 111 12.06 -12.00 -50.04
N SER A 112 13.18 -12.71 -49.85
CA SER A 112 13.89 -13.41 -50.93
C SER A 112 13.91 -14.92 -50.68
N ALA A 113 13.85 -15.73 -51.74
CA ALA A 113 13.89 -17.18 -51.62
C ALA A 113 15.29 -17.72 -51.94
N VAL A 114 16.05 -18.15 -50.93
CA VAL A 114 17.45 -18.59 -51.06
C VAL A 114 17.58 -20.11 -51.03
N PRO A 115 18.48 -20.72 -51.82
CA PRO A 115 18.77 -22.15 -51.72
C PRO A 115 19.57 -22.47 -50.46
N LEU A 116 19.30 -23.62 -49.83
CA LEU A 116 20.07 -24.12 -48.68
C LEU A 116 20.72 -25.46 -49.00
N GLY A 117 22.06 -25.47 -49.07
CA GLY A 117 22.86 -26.65 -49.44
C GLY A 117 22.66 -27.14 -50.87
N ASP A 118 23.32 -28.24 -51.21
CA ASP A 118 23.32 -28.83 -52.56
C ASP A 118 22.01 -29.58 -52.91
N GLY A 119 21.05 -29.65 -51.98
CA GLY A 119 19.81 -30.44 -52.07
C GLY A 119 18.61 -29.75 -52.73
N GLY A 120 18.72 -28.48 -53.13
CA GLY A 120 17.69 -27.76 -53.89
C GLY A 120 16.51 -27.18 -53.08
N SER A 121 16.44 -27.44 -51.77
CA SER A 121 15.47 -26.80 -50.87
C SER A 121 15.66 -25.27 -50.83
N ARG A 122 14.57 -24.50 -50.84
CA ARG A 122 14.61 -23.04 -50.73
C ARG A 122 13.93 -22.56 -49.45
N LEU A 123 14.59 -21.68 -48.71
CA LEU A 123 14.03 -20.99 -47.55
C LEU A 123 13.73 -19.53 -47.92
N LEU A 124 12.74 -18.95 -47.24
CA LEU A 124 12.46 -17.52 -47.33
C LEU A 124 13.32 -16.79 -46.30
N VAL A 125 13.95 -15.68 -46.72
CA VAL A 125 14.81 -14.86 -45.85
C VAL A 125 14.40 -13.38 -45.93
N ARG A 126 14.48 -12.70 -44.78
CA ARG A 126 14.28 -11.25 -44.63
C ARG A 126 15.31 -10.66 -43.68
N MET A 127 15.61 -9.38 -43.84
CA MET A 127 16.50 -8.62 -42.98
C MET A 127 15.74 -7.47 -42.32
N LEU A 128 15.93 -7.26 -41.03
CA LEU A 128 15.22 -6.30 -40.19
C LEU A 128 16.20 -5.42 -39.41
N ASP A 129 15.79 -4.21 -39.01
CA ASP A 129 16.51 -3.42 -37.99
C ASP A 129 16.55 -4.21 -36.66
N PHE A 130 17.70 -4.21 -35.97
CA PHE A 130 17.80 -4.74 -34.61
C PHE A 130 17.36 -3.69 -33.60
N VAL A 131 16.19 -3.88 -32.96
CA VAL A 131 15.71 -2.99 -31.89
C VAL A 131 16.53 -3.22 -30.63
N SER A 132 17.22 -2.18 -30.16
CA SER A 132 18.14 -2.30 -29.03
C SER A 132 17.42 -2.17 -27.67
N GLY A 133 17.50 -3.22 -26.86
CA GLY A 133 16.96 -3.32 -25.50
C GLY A 133 17.09 -4.75 -25.00
N SER A 134 16.47 -5.06 -23.86
CA SER A 134 16.29 -6.42 -23.34
C SER A 134 14.79 -6.70 -23.17
N PRO A 135 14.30 -7.94 -23.39
CA PRO A 135 12.93 -8.33 -23.04
C PRO A 135 12.59 -8.03 -21.58
N LEU A 136 11.33 -7.69 -21.34
CA LEU A 136 10.80 -7.49 -19.99
C LEU A 136 10.59 -8.79 -19.22
N SER A 137 10.52 -9.95 -19.88
CA SER A 137 10.41 -11.27 -19.23
C SER A 137 11.61 -11.63 -18.33
N GLY A 138 12.76 -10.97 -18.51
CA GLY A 138 13.88 -11.02 -17.56
C GLY A 138 13.63 -10.25 -16.25
N SER A 139 12.60 -9.40 -16.20
CA SER A 139 12.23 -8.60 -15.03
C SER A 139 11.34 -9.41 -14.10
N ARG A 140 11.82 -9.68 -12.89
CA ARG A 140 11.03 -10.46 -11.90
C ARG A 140 9.80 -9.71 -11.41
N TYR A 141 9.82 -8.38 -11.38
CA TYR A 141 8.71 -7.51 -11.01
C TYR A 141 8.41 -6.49 -12.12
N LEU A 142 7.12 -6.18 -12.33
CA LEU A 142 6.66 -5.08 -13.17
C LEU A 142 5.91 -4.05 -12.31
N ALA A 143 6.45 -2.84 -12.20
CA ALA A 143 5.77 -1.73 -11.53
C ALA A 143 4.44 -1.36 -12.22
N PRO A 144 3.42 -0.85 -11.52
CA PRO A 144 2.14 -0.44 -12.11
C PRO A 144 2.30 0.56 -13.27
N SER A 145 3.33 1.40 -13.24
CA SER A 145 3.69 2.32 -14.32
C SER A 145 4.18 1.59 -15.59
N VAL A 146 4.94 0.50 -15.45
CA VAL A 146 5.40 -0.34 -16.56
C VAL A 146 4.21 -1.12 -17.14
N VAL A 147 3.34 -1.67 -16.30
CA VAL A 147 2.10 -2.35 -16.73
C VAL A 147 1.17 -1.39 -17.49
N ALA A 148 1.04 -0.14 -17.02
CA ALA A 148 0.31 0.90 -17.76
C ALA A 148 0.94 1.21 -19.13
N GLN A 149 2.28 1.24 -19.23
CA GLN A 149 2.96 1.42 -20.52
C GLN A 149 2.72 0.24 -21.48
N LEU A 150 2.69 -1.01 -21.00
CA LEU A 150 2.32 -2.18 -21.83
C LEU A 150 0.90 -2.04 -22.40
N GLY A 151 -0.08 -1.67 -21.57
CA GLY A 151 -1.45 -1.39 -22.03
C GLY A 151 -1.53 -0.24 -23.05
N ALA A 152 -0.72 0.81 -22.86
CA ALA A 152 -0.60 1.89 -23.84
C ALA A 152 0.02 1.43 -25.16
N TYR A 153 1.05 0.57 -25.14
CA TYR A 153 1.66 -0.01 -26.34
C TYR A 153 0.65 -0.87 -27.11
N ALA A 154 -0.14 -1.69 -26.41
CA ALA A 154 -1.22 -2.48 -27.00
C ALA A 154 -2.28 -1.61 -27.69
N ALA A 155 -2.76 -0.54 -27.04
CA ALA A 155 -3.70 0.40 -27.66
C ALA A 155 -3.13 1.06 -28.92
N ARG A 156 -1.84 1.40 -28.90
CA ARG A 156 -1.16 2.02 -30.04
C ARG A 156 -0.91 1.06 -31.20
N SER A 157 -0.65 -0.22 -30.93
CA SER A 157 -0.65 -1.29 -31.94
C SER A 157 -2.00 -1.37 -32.65
N VAL A 158 -3.07 -1.52 -31.85
CA VAL A 158 -4.47 -1.58 -32.29
C VAL A 158 -4.88 -0.35 -33.13
N LEU A 159 -4.42 0.85 -32.76
CA LEU A 159 -4.69 2.09 -33.51
C LEU A 159 -3.86 2.21 -34.80
N ALA A 160 -2.58 1.83 -34.77
CA ALA A 160 -1.70 1.96 -35.93
C ALA A 160 -2.06 0.95 -37.04
N LEU A 161 -2.49 -0.25 -36.67
CA LEU A 161 -2.90 -1.32 -37.60
C LEU A 161 -4.37 -1.22 -38.02
N ALA A 162 -5.15 -0.28 -37.46
CA ALA A 162 -6.53 -0.04 -37.87
C ALA A 162 -6.64 0.26 -39.37
N GLY A 163 -7.48 -0.50 -40.08
CA GLY A 163 -7.64 -0.41 -41.53
C GLY A 163 -6.45 -0.90 -42.36
N PHE A 164 -5.54 -1.69 -41.79
CA PHE A 164 -4.54 -2.44 -42.54
C PHE A 164 -5.11 -3.77 -43.03
N GLU A 165 -4.98 -4.04 -44.33
CA GLU A 165 -5.45 -5.28 -44.96
C GLU A 165 -4.32 -5.91 -45.79
N HIS A 166 -4.09 -7.21 -45.63
CA HIS A 166 -3.18 -7.98 -46.46
C HIS A 166 -3.59 -9.46 -46.46
N PRO A 167 -3.54 -10.21 -47.58
CA PRO A 167 -3.95 -11.62 -47.61
C PRO A 167 -3.20 -12.51 -46.59
N GLY A 168 -1.94 -12.18 -46.31
CA GLY A 168 -1.12 -12.89 -45.32
C GLY A 168 -1.53 -12.71 -43.86
N THR A 169 -2.54 -11.89 -43.53
CA THR A 169 -3.10 -11.81 -42.16
C THR A 169 -4.33 -12.73 -41.98
N GLN A 170 -4.84 -13.33 -43.06
CA GLN A 170 -5.95 -14.27 -43.06
C GLN A 170 -5.42 -15.71 -42.91
N ARG A 171 -4.90 -16.02 -41.72
CA ARG A 171 -4.29 -17.31 -41.37
C ARG A 171 -4.81 -17.82 -40.03
N VAL A 172 -4.71 -19.14 -39.82
CA VAL A 172 -5.06 -19.79 -38.54
C VAL A 172 -3.79 -20.00 -37.75
N LEU A 173 -3.62 -19.23 -36.67
CA LEU A 173 -2.54 -19.42 -35.69
C LEU A 173 -3.08 -20.15 -34.46
N GLU A 174 -2.20 -20.83 -33.75
CA GLU A 174 -2.47 -21.37 -32.41
C GLU A 174 -2.80 -20.25 -31.40
N TRP A 175 -2.24 -19.06 -31.60
CA TRP A 175 -2.45 -17.88 -30.74
C TRP A 175 -3.73 -17.08 -31.03
N ASP A 176 -4.48 -17.40 -32.09
CA ASP A 176 -5.75 -16.72 -32.40
C ASP A 176 -6.83 -17.15 -31.40
N LEU A 177 -7.18 -16.26 -30.46
CA LEU A 177 -8.11 -16.57 -29.36
C LEU A 177 -9.51 -17.01 -29.82
N ARG A 178 -9.90 -16.72 -31.07
CA ARG A 178 -11.13 -17.28 -31.69
C ARG A 178 -11.10 -18.81 -31.80
N ASN A 179 -9.91 -19.41 -31.83
CA ASN A 179 -9.69 -20.85 -31.91
C ASN A 179 -9.35 -21.48 -30.55
N ALA A 180 -9.25 -20.70 -29.46
CA ALA A 180 -8.75 -21.17 -28.16
C ALA A 180 -9.49 -22.40 -27.63
N GLY A 181 -10.83 -22.44 -27.74
CA GLY A 181 -11.63 -23.60 -27.35
C GLY A 181 -11.25 -24.87 -28.12
N ARG A 182 -11.20 -24.79 -29.46
CA ARG A 182 -10.81 -25.91 -30.33
C ARG A 182 -9.38 -26.37 -30.07
N LEU A 183 -8.45 -25.43 -29.86
CA LEU A 183 -7.06 -25.76 -29.54
C LEU A 183 -6.94 -26.46 -28.19
N VAL A 184 -7.63 -25.97 -27.16
CA VAL A 184 -7.65 -26.64 -25.86
C VAL A 184 -8.23 -28.04 -26.00
N ASP A 185 -9.35 -28.25 -26.69
CA ASP A 185 -9.91 -29.58 -26.90
C ASP A 185 -8.97 -30.52 -27.69
N ASP A 186 -8.30 -30.03 -28.74
CA ASP A 186 -7.31 -30.78 -29.53
C ASP A 186 -6.09 -31.20 -28.68
N LEU A 187 -5.60 -30.32 -27.79
CA LEU A 187 -4.33 -30.50 -27.06
C LEU A 187 -4.49 -31.01 -25.61
N LEU A 188 -5.66 -30.91 -25.00
CA LEU A 188 -5.96 -31.38 -23.63
C LEU A 188 -5.57 -32.84 -23.35
N PRO A 189 -5.63 -33.80 -24.31
CA PRO A 189 -5.10 -35.15 -24.12
C PRO A 189 -3.59 -35.22 -23.81
N SER A 190 -2.83 -34.17 -24.14
CA SER A 190 -1.39 -34.07 -23.83
C SER A 190 -1.11 -33.61 -22.39
N VAL A 191 -2.11 -33.10 -21.66
CA VAL A 191 -1.92 -32.51 -20.33
C VAL A 191 -1.71 -33.57 -19.27
N THR A 192 -0.59 -33.48 -18.56
CA THR A 192 -0.29 -34.37 -17.43
C THR A 192 -1.00 -33.91 -16.15
N GLY A 193 -1.92 -34.74 -15.64
CA GLY A 193 -2.59 -34.55 -14.36
C GLY A 193 -4.11 -34.32 -14.46
N PRO A 194 -4.96 -35.23 -13.93
CA PRO A 194 -6.41 -35.17 -14.15
C PRO A 194 -7.07 -33.94 -13.51
N ALA A 195 -6.54 -33.43 -12.38
CA ALA A 195 -7.05 -32.24 -11.72
C ALA A 195 -6.82 -30.96 -12.55
N LEU A 196 -5.64 -30.82 -13.18
CA LEU A 196 -5.34 -29.70 -14.06
C LEU A 196 -6.20 -29.75 -15.33
N ALA A 197 -6.32 -30.94 -15.95
CA ALA A 197 -7.19 -31.13 -17.11
C ALA A 197 -8.67 -30.86 -16.81
N ALA A 198 -9.14 -31.12 -15.58
CA ALA A 198 -10.47 -30.73 -15.13
C ALA A 198 -10.62 -29.21 -14.97
N ARG A 199 -9.65 -28.53 -14.34
CA ARG A 199 -9.63 -27.06 -14.21
C ARG A 199 -9.62 -26.35 -15.57
N LEU A 200 -8.76 -26.79 -16.49
CA LEU A 200 -8.67 -26.24 -17.85
C LEU A 200 -10.00 -26.37 -18.61
N ARG A 201 -10.63 -27.55 -18.55
CA ARG A 201 -11.94 -27.78 -19.19
C ARG A 201 -13.04 -26.91 -18.57
N ALA A 202 -13.09 -26.80 -17.25
CA ALA A 202 -14.08 -25.95 -16.57
C ALA A 202 -13.90 -24.47 -16.94
N ALA A 203 -12.66 -23.95 -16.87
CA ALA A 203 -12.34 -22.57 -17.24
C ALA A 203 -12.69 -22.28 -18.71
N MET A 204 -12.36 -23.17 -19.64
CA MET A 204 -12.68 -22.99 -21.06
C MET A 204 -14.18 -23.10 -21.36
N SER A 205 -14.94 -23.92 -20.63
CA SER A 205 -16.41 -23.92 -20.73
C SER A 205 -16.94 -22.54 -20.35
N SER A 206 -16.60 -22.02 -19.17
CA SER A 206 -17.04 -20.71 -18.71
C SER A 206 -16.62 -19.56 -19.62
N CYS A 207 -15.43 -19.63 -20.23
CA CYS A 207 -14.98 -18.64 -21.22
C CYS A 207 -15.77 -18.74 -22.53
N THR A 208 -16.09 -19.95 -22.99
CA THR A 208 -16.88 -20.17 -24.21
C THR A 208 -18.30 -19.65 -24.02
N ASP A 209 -18.93 -19.99 -22.89
CA ASP A 209 -20.27 -19.53 -22.54
C ASP A 209 -20.33 -17.99 -22.43
N ALA A 210 -19.32 -17.36 -21.82
CA ALA A 210 -19.25 -15.90 -21.69
C ALA A 210 -18.96 -15.16 -23.02
N LEU A 211 -18.34 -15.81 -24.01
CA LEU A 211 -17.97 -15.21 -25.29
C LEU A 211 -18.99 -15.49 -26.41
N ALA A 212 -19.87 -16.48 -26.25
CA ALA A 212 -20.80 -16.96 -27.29
C ALA A 212 -21.68 -15.85 -27.88
N ASP A 213 -22.26 -15.01 -27.01
CA ASP A 213 -23.14 -13.90 -27.43
C ASP A 213 -22.36 -12.63 -27.86
N LEU A 214 -21.05 -12.57 -27.60
CA LEU A 214 -20.22 -11.37 -27.85
C LEU A 214 -19.52 -11.37 -29.22
N ASP A 215 -19.26 -12.52 -29.84
CA ASP A 215 -18.46 -12.62 -31.09
C ASP A 215 -18.95 -11.69 -32.22
N ALA A 216 -20.27 -11.53 -32.35
CA ALA A 216 -20.88 -10.68 -33.38
C ALA A 216 -20.68 -9.17 -33.11
N GLU A 217 -20.44 -8.77 -31.86
CA GLU A 217 -20.24 -7.38 -31.44
C GLU A 217 -18.77 -6.98 -31.33
N LEU A 218 -17.84 -7.94 -31.21
CA LEU A 218 -16.41 -7.68 -31.07
C LEU A 218 -15.79 -7.18 -32.41
N PRO A 219 -15.22 -5.96 -32.44
CA PRO A 219 -14.59 -5.41 -33.65
C PRO A 219 -13.44 -6.30 -34.14
N ARG A 220 -13.44 -6.64 -35.43
CA ARG A 220 -12.40 -7.46 -36.07
C ARG A 220 -11.49 -6.60 -36.94
N GLN A 221 -10.18 -6.73 -36.78
CA GLN A 221 -9.16 -6.04 -37.59
C GLN A 221 -7.81 -6.77 -37.52
N VAL A 222 -6.79 -6.26 -38.21
CA VAL A 222 -5.41 -6.70 -37.99
C VAL A 222 -4.86 -6.11 -36.69
N ILE A 223 -4.21 -6.95 -35.89
CA ILE A 223 -3.46 -6.59 -34.67
C ILE A 223 -2.02 -7.13 -34.77
N HIS A 224 -1.15 -6.77 -33.82
CA HIS A 224 0.18 -7.40 -33.67
C HIS A 224 0.03 -8.82 -33.14
N GLY A 225 -0.83 -9.00 -32.13
CA GLY A 225 -1.21 -10.29 -31.55
C GLY A 225 -0.29 -10.76 -30.41
N ASP A 226 0.75 -10.00 -30.07
CA ASP A 226 1.82 -10.43 -29.16
C ASP A 226 2.59 -9.24 -28.54
N ILE A 227 1.86 -8.25 -28.01
CA ILE A 227 2.46 -7.21 -27.15
C ILE A 227 2.64 -7.78 -25.73
N THR A 228 3.68 -8.59 -25.55
CA THR A 228 4.00 -9.32 -24.32
C THR A 228 5.32 -8.87 -23.69
N ASP A 229 5.64 -9.32 -22.48
CA ASP A 229 6.91 -9.03 -21.82
C ASP A 229 8.12 -9.69 -22.51
N ASP A 230 7.92 -10.75 -23.30
CA ASP A 230 8.96 -11.30 -24.18
C ASP A 230 9.25 -10.40 -25.40
N ASN A 231 8.21 -9.81 -26.02
CA ASN A 231 8.32 -9.05 -27.27
C ASN A 231 8.23 -7.51 -27.13
N VAL A 232 8.09 -7.00 -25.90
CA VAL A 232 8.37 -5.59 -25.56
C VAL A 232 9.79 -5.49 -25.00
N VAL A 233 10.65 -4.75 -25.70
CA VAL A 233 12.02 -4.49 -25.25
C VAL A 233 12.10 -3.21 -24.43
N ALA A 234 12.81 -3.31 -23.32
CA ALA A 234 13.02 -2.24 -22.36
C ALA A 234 14.49 -1.86 -22.22
N ARG A 235 14.74 -0.72 -21.59
CA ARG A 235 16.07 -0.28 -21.13
C ARG A 235 15.96 0.14 -19.67
N ALA A 236 17.02 -0.09 -18.90
CA ALA A 236 17.08 0.42 -17.54
C ALA A 236 17.12 1.96 -17.57
N SER A 237 16.29 2.61 -16.75
CA SER A 237 16.24 4.09 -16.66
C SER A 237 17.58 4.70 -16.23
N VAL A 238 18.36 3.94 -15.45
CA VAL A 238 19.78 4.15 -15.12
C VAL A 238 20.49 2.78 -15.04
N PRO A 239 21.84 2.70 -15.03
CA PRO A 239 22.54 1.42 -14.89
C PRO A 239 22.13 0.68 -13.61
N GLY A 240 21.45 -0.46 -13.74
CA GLY A 240 20.89 -1.24 -12.62
C GLY A 240 19.50 -0.77 -12.12
N GLY A 241 18.93 0.28 -12.73
CA GLY A 241 17.59 0.78 -12.42
C GLY A 241 16.46 -0.01 -13.08
N ARG A 242 15.21 0.42 -12.80
CA ARG A 242 13.99 -0.19 -13.35
C ARG A 242 14.01 -0.22 -14.88
N MET A 243 13.58 -1.34 -15.45
CA MET A 243 13.43 -1.52 -16.89
C MET A 243 12.16 -0.81 -17.39
N GLU A 244 12.31 0.12 -18.33
CA GLU A 244 11.21 0.86 -18.94
C GLU A 244 11.05 0.50 -20.43
N PRO A 245 9.83 0.16 -20.89
CA PRO A 245 9.51 -0.08 -22.30
C PRO A 245 10.06 0.99 -23.24
N CYS A 246 10.74 0.58 -24.32
CA CYS A 246 11.30 1.49 -25.32
C CYS A 246 11.05 1.05 -26.78
N GLY A 247 10.55 -0.17 -26.99
CA GLY A 247 10.26 -0.69 -28.32
C GLY A 247 9.49 -2.00 -28.29
N ILE A 248 9.00 -2.40 -29.46
CA ILE A 248 8.37 -3.69 -29.71
C ILE A 248 9.13 -4.45 -30.79
N ILE A 249 9.17 -5.76 -30.67
CA ILE A 249 9.83 -6.67 -31.61
C ILE A 249 8.86 -7.77 -32.07
N ASP A 250 9.30 -8.49 -33.09
CA ASP A 250 8.66 -9.66 -33.65
C ASP A 250 7.16 -9.54 -34.03
N PHE A 251 6.92 -8.94 -35.20
CA PHE A 251 5.61 -8.93 -35.86
C PHE A 251 5.23 -10.34 -36.41
N GLY A 252 5.73 -11.43 -35.81
CA GLY A 252 5.53 -12.82 -36.22
C GLY A 252 4.07 -13.28 -36.18
N ASP A 253 3.27 -12.68 -35.29
CA ASP A 253 1.89 -13.08 -34.99
C ASP A 253 0.80 -12.20 -35.60
N VAL A 254 1.18 -11.20 -36.42
CA VAL A 254 0.24 -10.30 -37.10
C VAL A 254 -0.87 -11.08 -37.81
N MET A 255 -2.10 -10.86 -37.40
CA MET A 255 -3.28 -11.61 -37.86
C MET A 255 -4.55 -10.78 -37.79
N SER A 256 -5.56 -11.18 -38.57
CA SER A 256 -6.89 -10.58 -38.54
C SER A 256 -7.78 -11.30 -37.51
N THR A 257 -8.00 -10.71 -36.34
CA THR A 257 -8.82 -11.28 -35.24
C THR A 257 -9.58 -10.17 -34.47
N TRP A 258 -10.14 -10.45 -33.30
CA TRP A 258 -10.80 -9.44 -32.44
C TRP A 258 -9.78 -8.39 -31.95
N ALA A 259 -10.13 -7.11 -32.03
CA ALA A 259 -9.26 -5.98 -31.67
C ALA A 259 -8.80 -6.03 -30.19
N VAL A 260 -9.70 -6.44 -29.29
CA VAL A 260 -9.44 -6.57 -27.85
C VAL A 260 -8.48 -7.72 -27.50
N ALA A 261 -8.25 -8.68 -28.42
CA ALA A 261 -7.33 -9.79 -28.17
C ALA A 261 -5.88 -9.32 -27.92
N GLU A 262 -5.46 -8.19 -28.51
CA GLU A 262 -4.15 -7.58 -28.22
C GLU A 262 -3.99 -7.26 -26.73
N LEU A 263 -5.02 -6.63 -26.12
CA LEU A 263 -5.03 -6.31 -24.70
C LEU A 263 -5.15 -7.58 -23.84
N ALA A 264 -5.91 -8.59 -24.27
CA ALA A 264 -6.02 -9.85 -23.55
C ALA A 264 -4.66 -10.59 -23.47
N VAL A 265 -3.92 -10.64 -24.59
CA VAL A 265 -2.56 -11.20 -24.63
C VAL A 265 -1.62 -10.38 -23.74
N THR A 266 -1.64 -9.05 -23.85
CA THR A 266 -0.85 -8.13 -23.00
C THR A 266 -1.13 -8.35 -21.50
N CYS A 267 -2.40 -8.41 -21.11
CA CYS A 267 -2.81 -8.62 -19.72
C CYS A 267 -2.40 -10.00 -19.20
N SER A 268 -2.46 -11.06 -20.02
CA SER A 268 -2.05 -12.40 -19.61
C SER A 268 -0.55 -12.46 -19.26
N SER A 269 0.29 -11.73 -20.00
CA SER A 269 1.74 -11.74 -19.82
C SER A 269 2.17 -11.12 -18.47
N VAL A 270 1.38 -10.20 -17.92
CA VAL A 270 1.64 -9.57 -16.61
C VAL A 270 1.51 -10.56 -15.43
N LEU A 271 0.72 -11.63 -15.57
CA LEU A 271 0.28 -12.45 -14.43
C LEU A 271 1.33 -13.42 -13.88
N HIS A 272 2.44 -13.68 -14.59
CA HIS A 272 3.50 -14.57 -14.09
C HIS A 272 4.55 -13.86 -13.21
N HIS A 273 4.62 -12.52 -13.24
CA HIS A 273 5.63 -11.78 -12.50
C HIS A 273 5.45 -11.89 -10.97
N HIS A 274 6.53 -11.66 -10.23
CA HIS A 274 6.57 -11.80 -8.78
C HIS A 274 5.67 -10.77 -8.08
N GLY A 275 4.74 -11.27 -7.27
CA GLY A 275 3.75 -10.45 -6.58
C GLY A 275 2.57 -9.99 -7.44
N ALA A 276 2.47 -10.45 -8.69
CA ALA A 276 1.27 -10.22 -9.51
C ALA A 276 0.05 -10.95 -8.94
N SER A 277 -1.11 -10.32 -9.08
CA SER A 277 -2.44 -10.86 -8.77
C SER A 277 -3.39 -10.55 -9.93
N ALA A 278 -4.64 -11.05 -9.89
CA ALA A 278 -5.61 -10.80 -10.96
C ALA A 278 -5.82 -9.29 -11.23
N VAL A 279 -5.79 -8.44 -10.19
CA VAL A 279 -5.95 -6.98 -10.32
C VAL A 279 -4.71 -6.24 -10.84
N SER A 280 -3.54 -6.90 -10.92
CA SER A 280 -2.31 -6.29 -11.44
C SER A 280 -2.42 -5.82 -12.90
N ILE A 281 -3.40 -6.31 -13.66
CA ILE A 281 -3.68 -5.91 -15.05
C ILE A 281 -4.45 -4.59 -15.18
N LEU A 282 -5.10 -4.10 -14.12
CA LEU A 282 -5.97 -2.92 -14.19
C LEU A 282 -5.25 -1.62 -14.65
N PRO A 283 -3.95 -1.37 -14.35
CA PRO A 283 -3.19 -0.27 -14.94
C PRO A 283 -3.10 -0.34 -16.47
N ALA A 284 -2.91 -1.54 -17.04
CA ALA A 284 -2.89 -1.73 -18.50
C ALA A 284 -4.26 -1.43 -19.11
N VAL A 285 -5.35 -1.90 -18.49
CA VAL A 285 -6.74 -1.63 -18.94
C VAL A 285 -7.04 -0.13 -18.93
N ARG A 286 -6.70 0.59 -17.85
CA ARG A 286 -6.90 2.04 -17.74
C ARG A 286 -6.09 2.81 -18.80
N ALA A 287 -4.84 2.42 -19.03
CA ALA A 287 -3.99 3.04 -20.04
C ALA A 287 -4.45 2.77 -21.47
N PHE A 288 -4.92 1.55 -21.75
CA PHE A 288 -5.51 1.19 -23.04
C PHE A 288 -6.79 2.01 -23.29
N GLN A 289 -7.71 2.02 -22.32
CA GLN A 289 -8.97 2.79 -22.37
C GLN A 289 -8.75 4.28 -22.66
N ALA A 290 -7.71 4.88 -22.07
CA ALA A 290 -7.39 6.29 -22.24
C ALA A 290 -6.93 6.65 -23.67
N LEU A 291 -6.40 5.69 -24.44
CA LEU A 291 -5.93 5.90 -25.82
C LEU A 291 -6.91 5.35 -26.86
N ARG A 292 -7.48 4.17 -26.61
CA ARG A 292 -8.44 3.47 -27.46
C ARG A 292 -9.58 2.97 -26.55
N PRO A 293 -10.69 3.73 -26.43
CA PRO A 293 -11.84 3.33 -25.62
C PRO A 293 -12.41 1.98 -26.05
N LEU A 294 -12.66 1.10 -25.10
CA LEU A 294 -13.32 -0.19 -25.26
C LEU A 294 -14.84 -0.01 -25.44
N SER A 295 -15.47 -0.89 -26.22
CA SER A 295 -16.93 -1.08 -26.20
C SER A 295 -17.36 -1.86 -24.94
N SER A 296 -18.67 -1.93 -24.66
CA SER A 296 -19.17 -2.81 -23.58
C SER A 296 -18.77 -4.25 -23.84
N ALA A 297 -19.06 -4.77 -25.04
CA ALA A 297 -18.73 -6.15 -25.42
C ALA A 297 -17.24 -6.46 -25.31
N GLU A 298 -16.35 -5.51 -25.62
CA GLU A 298 -14.90 -5.70 -25.44
C GLU A 298 -14.49 -5.71 -23.96
N ALA A 299 -15.10 -4.88 -23.11
CA ALA A 299 -14.87 -4.91 -21.67
C ALA A 299 -15.41 -6.21 -21.03
N ASP A 300 -16.55 -6.71 -21.51
CA ASP A 300 -17.14 -7.99 -21.08
C ASP A 300 -16.29 -9.19 -21.52
N ALA A 301 -15.75 -9.16 -22.74
CA ALA A 301 -14.92 -10.23 -23.30
C ALA A 301 -13.47 -10.28 -22.77
N LEU A 302 -12.91 -9.16 -22.29
CA LEU A 302 -11.47 -9.07 -22.01
C LEU A 302 -10.97 -10.11 -20.99
N TRP A 303 -11.63 -10.25 -19.83
CA TRP A 303 -11.18 -11.22 -18.82
C TRP A 303 -11.38 -12.68 -19.25
N PRO A 304 -12.52 -13.09 -19.86
CA PRO A 304 -12.65 -14.38 -20.53
C PRO A 304 -11.53 -14.66 -21.54
N LEU A 305 -11.11 -13.67 -22.33
CA LEU A 305 -10.01 -13.82 -23.29
C LEU A 305 -8.63 -13.96 -22.59
N VAL A 306 -8.41 -13.30 -21.45
CA VAL A 306 -7.19 -13.50 -20.63
C VAL A 306 -7.14 -14.93 -20.08
N VAL A 307 -8.25 -15.46 -19.55
CA VAL A 307 -8.33 -16.84 -19.04
C VAL A 307 -8.17 -17.85 -20.18
N ALA A 308 -8.80 -17.61 -21.34
CA ALA A 308 -8.64 -18.45 -22.52
C ALA A 308 -7.20 -18.46 -23.08
N ARG A 309 -6.51 -17.31 -23.07
CA ARG A 309 -5.08 -17.22 -23.40
C ARG A 309 -4.24 -18.02 -22.40
N ALA A 310 -4.50 -17.89 -21.10
CA ALA A 310 -3.80 -18.64 -20.06
C ALA A 310 -3.95 -20.16 -20.21
N ALA A 311 -5.17 -20.64 -20.49
CA ALA A 311 -5.42 -22.05 -20.77
C ALA A 311 -4.73 -22.53 -22.06
N THR A 312 -4.76 -21.72 -23.12
CA THR A 312 -4.07 -21.97 -24.41
C THR A 312 -2.57 -22.15 -24.21
N LEU A 313 -1.92 -21.29 -23.41
CA LEU A 313 -0.50 -21.41 -23.09
C LEU A 313 -0.22 -22.78 -22.43
N VAL A 314 -0.89 -23.08 -21.31
CA VAL A 314 -0.66 -24.32 -20.55
C VAL A 314 -0.81 -25.58 -21.40
N VAL A 315 -1.86 -25.70 -22.23
CA VAL A 315 -2.00 -26.90 -23.09
C VAL A 315 -0.91 -26.98 -24.15
N SER A 316 -0.45 -25.84 -24.69
CA SER A 316 0.62 -25.77 -25.67
C SER A 316 1.97 -26.19 -25.10
N ALA A 317 2.35 -25.77 -23.89
CA ALA A 317 3.60 -26.25 -23.27
C ALA A 317 3.55 -27.72 -22.88
N HIS A 318 2.42 -28.25 -22.40
CA HIS A 318 2.28 -29.71 -22.16
C HIS A 318 2.42 -30.49 -23.46
N HIS A 319 1.81 -30.03 -24.56
CA HIS A 319 1.95 -30.66 -25.86
C HIS A 319 3.39 -30.57 -26.40
N ALA A 320 4.03 -29.40 -26.32
CA ALA A 320 5.40 -29.21 -26.76
C ALA A 320 6.39 -30.07 -25.94
N ALA A 321 6.19 -30.20 -24.62
CA ALA A 321 7.01 -31.05 -23.75
C ALA A 321 6.82 -32.56 -24.02
N ALA A 322 5.64 -32.97 -24.50
CA ALA A 322 5.40 -34.34 -24.94
C ALA A 322 6.04 -34.65 -26.30
N THR A 323 6.08 -33.67 -27.21
CA THR A 323 6.60 -33.82 -28.58
C THR A 323 8.12 -33.67 -28.67
N ASP A 324 8.73 -32.77 -27.88
CA ASP A 324 10.19 -32.68 -27.72
C ASP A 324 10.60 -32.69 -26.23
N PRO A 325 10.73 -33.89 -25.62
CA PRO A 325 11.20 -34.04 -24.25
C PRO A 325 12.67 -33.62 -24.04
N GLY A 326 13.42 -33.29 -25.09
CA GLY A 326 14.78 -32.78 -24.98
C GLY A 326 14.85 -31.31 -24.58
N ASN A 327 13.83 -30.52 -24.90
CA ASN A 327 13.90 -29.06 -24.90
C ASN A 327 13.83 -28.42 -23.50
N ASP A 328 14.96 -27.92 -23.01
CA ASP A 328 15.06 -27.20 -21.73
C ASP A 328 14.26 -25.87 -21.71
N TYR A 329 14.12 -25.20 -22.85
CA TYR A 329 13.35 -23.95 -22.95
C TYR A 329 11.87 -24.19 -22.67
N THR A 330 11.29 -25.24 -23.27
CA THR A 330 9.89 -25.64 -23.05
C THR A 330 9.62 -26.01 -21.59
N ARG A 331 10.59 -26.66 -20.91
CA ARG A 331 10.47 -26.97 -19.47
C ARG A 331 10.48 -25.73 -18.58
N ALA A 332 11.27 -24.71 -18.92
CA ALA A 332 11.36 -23.49 -18.14
C ALA A 332 10.06 -22.67 -18.22
N ASN A 333 9.48 -22.52 -19.41
CA ASN A 333 8.28 -21.70 -19.62
C ASN A 333 7.02 -22.28 -18.98
N ALA A 334 6.89 -23.62 -18.90
CA ALA A 334 5.71 -24.27 -18.31
C ALA A 334 5.37 -23.78 -16.88
N ALA A 335 6.38 -23.45 -16.06
CA ALA A 335 6.16 -22.90 -14.72
C ALA A 335 5.56 -21.48 -14.73
N HIS A 336 5.92 -20.65 -15.71
CA HIS A 336 5.34 -19.31 -15.89
C HIS A 336 3.89 -19.42 -16.35
N GLU A 337 3.61 -20.24 -17.35
CA GLU A 337 2.27 -20.40 -17.92
C GLU A 337 1.26 -20.97 -16.93
N HIS A 338 1.67 -21.96 -16.12
CA HIS A 338 0.85 -22.45 -15.01
C HIS A 338 0.52 -21.34 -14.02
N ARG A 339 1.49 -20.46 -13.70
CA ARG A 339 1.25 -19.29 -12.84
C ARG A 339 0.27 -18.30 -13.47
N ILE A 340 0.37 -18.02 -14.78
CA ILE A 340 -0.62 -17.19 -15.48
C ILE A 340 -2.03 -17.78 -15.29
N PHE A 341 -2.19 -19.09 -15.51
CA PHE A 341 -3.48 -19.77 -15.35
C PHE A 341 -3.97 -19.80 -13.91
N ASP A 342 -3.10 -20.05 -12.93
CA ASP A 342 -3.45 -20.04 -11.51
C ASP A 342 -3.89 -18.64 -11.03
N VAL A 343 -3.22 -17.57 -11.48
CA VAL A 343 -3.62 -16.19 -11.14
C VAL A 343 -4.89 -15.78 -11.89
N ALA A 344 -5.01 -16.09 -13.19
CA ALA A 344 -6.20 -15.80 -13.99
C ALA A 344 -7.46 -16.54 -13.49
N THR A 345 -7.29 -17.71 -12.84
CA THR A 345 -8.38 -18.48 -12.22
C THR A 345 -8.47 -18.34 -10.69
N SER A 346 -7.73 -17.40 -10.09
CA SER A 346 -7.74 -17.17 -8.63
C SER A 346 -8.97 -16.41 -8.11
N VAL A 347 -9.76 -15.83 -9.03
CA VAL A 347 -10.96 -15.03 -8.74
C VAL A 347 -12.06 -15.43 -9.76
N PRO A 348 -13.35 -15.53 -9.38
CA PRO A 348 -14.41 -15.86 -10.33
C PRO A 348 -14.48 -14.91 -11.52
N LEU A 349 -14.81 -15.45 -12.70
CA LEU A 349 -14.81 -14.76 -13.98
C LEU A 349 -15.54 -13.40 -13.91
N GLY A 350 -16.79 -13.40 -13.45
CA GLY A 350 -17.64 -12.20 -13.38
C GLY A 350 -17.10 -11.10 -12.45
N VAL A 351 -16.40 -11.47 -11.37
CA VAL A 351 -15.82 -10.52 -10.42
C VAL A 351 -14.70 -9.70 -11.08
N MET A 352 -13.83 -10.37 -11.84
CA MET A 352 -12.77 -9.69 -12.58
C MET A 352 -13.29 -8.98 -13.84
N THR A 353 -14.31 -9.51 -14.53
CA THR A 353 -14.99 -8.79 -15.61
C THR A 353 -15.56 -7.46 -15.12
N GLU A 354 -16.25 -7.43 -13.98
CA GLU A 354 -16.77 -6.18 -13.40
C GLU A 354 -15.65 -5.18 -13.06
N LEU A 355 -14.52 -5.65 -12.48
CA LEU A 355 -13.37 -4.78 -12.21
C LEU A 355 -12.73 -4.22 -13.49
N VAL A 356 -12.70 -5.01 -14.57
CA VAL A 356 -12.30 -4.56 -15.91
C VAL A 356 -13.27 -3.50 -16.45
N ARG A 357 -14.59 -3.71 -16.33
CA ARG A 357 -15.61 -2.72 -16.74
C ARG A 357 -15.43 -1.40 -16.01
N GLN A 358 -15.26 -1.43 -14.69
CA GLN A 358 -15.02 -0.23 -13.89
C GLN A 358 -13.69 0.45 -14.23
N ALA A 359 -12.62 -0.32 -14.49
CA ALA A 359 -11.33 0.22 -14.96
C ALA A 359 -11.42 0.84 -16.36
N ALA A 360 -12.30 0.34 -17.23
CA ALA A 360 -12.66 0.93 -18.51
C ALA A 360 -13.65 2.10 -18.39
N GLY A 361 -14.10 2.46 -17.19
CA GLY A 361 -14.97 3.60 -16.93
C GLY A 361 -16.46 3.37 -17.20
N PHE A 362 -16.90 2.11 -17.34
CA PHE A 362 -18.33 1.79 -17.36
C PHE A 362 -18.95 1.93 -15.96
N PRO A 363 -20.24 2.29 -15.87
CA PRO A 363 -20.94 2.28 -14.59
C PRO A 363 -21.01 0.84 -14.04
N PRO A 364 -21.02 0.65 -12.70
CA PRO A 364 -21.15 -0.67 -12.12
C PRO A 364 -22.40 -1.41 -12.58
N ALA A 365 -22.34 -2.73 -12.70
CA ALA A 365 -23.51 -3.53 -13.04
C ALA A 365 -24.64 -3.34 -12.01
N SER A 366 -25.88 -3.22 -12.49
CA SER A 366 -27.06 -3.15 -11.63
C SER A 366 -27.28 -4.49 -10.93
N ALA A 367 -27.27 -4.48 -9.61
CA ALA A 367 -27.59 -5.65 -8.79
C ALA A 367 -28.99 -6.22 -9.13
N PRO A 368 -29.17 -7.56 -9.15
CA PRO A 368 -30.47 -8.18 -9.33
C PRO A 368 -31.52 -7.71 -8.32
N SER A 369 -32.76 -7.56 -8.77
CA SER A 369 -33.87 -7.20 -7.90
C SER A 369 -34.28 -8.36 -6.99
N VAL A 370 -34.43 -8.07 -5.69
CA VAL A 370 -34.95 -9.04 -4.72
C VAL A 370 -36.47 -9.21 -4.89
N PRO A 371 -37.04 -10.43 -4.80
CA PRO A 371 -38.47 -10.66 -5.01
C PRO A 371 -39.36 -9.86 -4.04
N ALA A 372 -40.43 -9.25 -4.58
CA ALA A 372 -41.44 -8.55 -3.79
C ALA A 372 -42.78 -9.32 -3.82
N PRO A 373 -43.57 -9.33 -2.72
CA PRO A 373 -43.29 -8.69 -1.42
C PRO A 373 -42.28 -9.49 -0.58
N MET A 374 -41.41 -8.79 0.15
CA MET A 374 -40.51 -9.40 1.14
C MET A 374 -41.16 -9.41 2.52
N HIS A 375 -40.97 -10.48 3.28
CA HIS A 375 -41.22 -10.51 4.71
C HIS A 375 -39.95 -10.13 5.48
N PRO A 376 -40.03 -9.40 6.61
CA PRO A 376 -38.87 -9.15 7.46
C PRO A 376 -38.26 -10.46 7.97
N LEU A 377 -36.94 -10.61 7.83
CA LEU A 377 -36.17 -11.75 8.33
C LEU A 377 -36.26 -11.85 9.87
N LEU A 378 -36.40 -10.70 10.53
CA LEU A 378 -36.49 -10.51 11.97
C LEU A 378 -37.75 -9.69 12.32
N PRO A 379 -38.96 -10.27 12.34
CA PRO A 379 -40.21 -9.52 12.50
C PRO A 379 -40.39 -8.85 13.88
N GLY A 380 -39.62 -9.27 14.89
CA GLY A 380 -39.58 -8.63 16.21
C GLY A 380 -38.70 -7.37 16.26
N LEU A 381 -37.89 -7.14 15.21
CA LEU A 381 -36.96 -6.03 15.11
C LEU A 381 -37.56 -4.94 14.22
N VAL A 382 -37.58 -3.70 14.73
CA VAL A 382 -37.98 -2.51 13.97
C VAL A 382 -36.76 -1.69 13.60
N ALA A 383 -36.73 -1.04 12.43
CA ALA A 383 -35.60 -0.21 11.97
C ALA A 383 -35.01 0.70 13.07
N ALA A 384 -35.88 1.38 13.84
CA ALA A 384 -35.47 2.31 14.91
C ALA A 384 -34.82 1.64 16.14
N ALA A 385 -34.82 0.31 16.23
CA ALA A 385 -34.15 -0.47 17.27
C ALA A 385 -32.81 -1.09 16.79
N VAL A 386 -32.46 -0.90 15.51
CA VAL A 386 -31.17 -1.31 14.92
C VAL A 386 -30.16 -0.17 15.07
N ARG A 387 -28.99 -0.47 15.63
CA ARG A 387 -27.86 0.46 15.72
C ARG A 387 -26.72 -0.07 14.86
N PHE A 388 -26.38 0.65 13.79
CA PHE A 388 -25.20 0.30 13.01
C PHE A 388 -23.93 0.62 13.79
N VAL A 389 -23.06 -0.37 13.94
CA VAL A 389 -21.69 -0.14 14.39
C VAL A 389 -20.87 0.44 13.23
N ASP A 390 -19.74 1.03 13.59
CA ASP A 390 -18.71 1.47 12.66
C ASP A 390 -17.43 0.73 13.05
N LEU A 391 -16.91 -0.07 12.12
CA LEU A 391 -15.69 -0.86 12.30
C LEU A 391 -14.56 -0.43 11.35
N SER A 392 -14.75 0.73 10.68
CA SER A 392 -13.76 1.31 9.78
C SER A 392 -12.55 1.90 10.50
N SER A 393 -11.51 2.27 9.74
CA SER A 393 -10.34 2.98 10.26
C SER A 393 -10.63 4.39 10.77
N THR A 394 -11.81 4.97 10.50
CA THR A 394 -12.25 6.25 11.08
C THR A 394 -13.13 6.09 12.33
N SER A 395 -13.42 4.86 12.78
CA SER A 395 -14.29 4.60 13.94
C SER A 395 -13.70 5.05 15.29
N ASP A 396 -14.34 6.02 15.94
CA ASP A 396 -14.05 6.43 17.33
C ASP A 396 -14.20 5.26 18.32
N ALA A 397 -15.14 4.34 18.05
CA ALA A 397 -15.38 3.18 18.90
C ALA A 397 -14.20 2.20 18.93
N LEU A 398 -13.29 2.28 17.95
CA LEU A 398 -12.07 1.49 17.84
C LEU A 398 -10.79 2.24 18.29
N ALA A 399 -10.92 3.42 18.91
CA ALA A 399 -9.79 4.23 19.35
C ALA A 399 -8.90 3.54 20.40
N ALA A 400 -7.74 4.13 20.70
CA ALA A 400 -6.79 3.65 21.71
C ALA A 400 -6.37 2.16 21.55
N GLY A 401 -6.30 1.68 20.30
CA GLY A 401 -5.88 0.32 19.99
C GLY A 401 -6.93 -0.77 20.19
N LEU A 402 -8.20 -0.42 20.52
CA LEU A 402 -9.23 -1.43 20.82
C LEU A 402 -9.42 -2.44 19.69
N PHE A 403 -9.24 -2.03 18.43
CA PHE A 403 -9.33 -2.89 17.25
C PHE A 403 -8.36 -4.09 17.23
N ALA A 404 -7.26 -4.03 17.98
CA ALA A 404 -6.32 -5.14 18.14
C ALA A 404 -6.82 -6.21 19.13
N SER A 405 -7.92 -5.96 19.85
CA SER A 405 -8.56 -6.94 20.73
C SER A 405 -9.32 -8.01 19.93
N PRO A 406 -9.17 -9.31 20.24
CA PRO A 406 -9.98 -10.37 19.64
C PRO A 406 -11.50 -10.18 19.82
N ASP A 407 -11.92 -9.49 20.89
CA ASP A 407 -13.33 -9.19 21.18
C ASP A 407 -13.76 -7.79 20.70
N ALA A 408 -12.95 -7.05 19.92
CA ALA A 408 -13.23 -5.67 19.52
C ALA A 408 -14.63 -5.48 18.92
N GLU A 409 -15.01 -6.28 17.91
CA GLU A 409 -16.31 -6.19 17.25
C GLU A 409 -17.47 -6.46 18.22
N ARG A 410 -17.30 -7.41 19.15
CA ARG A 410 -18.27 -7.71 20.22
C ARG A 410 -18.40 -6.58 21.24
N LEU A 411 -17.28 -5.97 21.64
CA LEU A 411 -17.26 -4.84 22.58
C LEU A 411 -17.94 -3.61 21.99
N VAL A 412 -17.68 -3.30 20.72
CA VAL A 412 -18.36 -2.20 20.00
C VAL A 412 -19.87 -2.48 19.88
N ALA A 413 -20.27 -3.71 19.51
CA ALA A 413 -21.67 -4.10 19.47
C ALA A 413 -22.36 -4.00 20.84
N ALA A 414 -21.72 -4.51 21.91
CA ALA A 414 -22.23 -4.44 23.27
C ALA A 414 -22.33 -2.99 23.79
N ALA A 415 -21.38 -2.12 23.44
CA ALA A 415 -21.43 -0.70 23.75
C ALA A 415 -22.62 -0.01 23.05
N ALA A 416 -22.83 -0.29 21.77
CA ALA A 416 -23.97 0.23 21.01
C ALA A 416 -25.32 -0.18 21.64
N LEU A 417 -25.45 -1.43 22.09
CA LEU A 417 -26.66 -1.95 22.75
C LEU A 417 -26.94 -1.31 24.13
N ARG A 418 -25.91 -0.88 24.87
CA ARG A 418 -26.08 -0.27 26.21
C ARG A 418 -26.60 1.16 26.17
N ILE A 419 -26.43 1.88 25.05
CA ILE A 419 -26.92 3.25 24.90
C ILE A 419 -28.44 3.21 24.84
N ARG A 420 -29.13 3.69 25.89
CA ARG A 420 -30.58 3.93 25.82
C ARG A 420 -30.87 5.04 24.80
N PRO A 421 -32.02 5.02 24.11
CA PRO A 421 -32.44 6.19 23.34
C PRO A 421 -32.54 7.39 24.30
N ALA A 422 -31.98 8.54 23.89
CA ALA A 422 -32.30 9.78 24.57
C ALA A 422 -33.82 9.97 24.47
N GLY A 423 -34.49 10.07 25.62
CA GLY A 423 -35.90 10.44 25.64
C GLY A 423 -36.08 11.83 25.00
N PRO A 424 -37.32 12.20 24.59
CA PRO A 424 -37.58 13.59 24.30
C PRO A 424 -37.20 14.42 25.52
N PHE A 425 -36.36 15.44 25.32
CA PHE A 425 -36.11 16.46 26.34
C PHE A 425 -37.45 17.13 26.63
N THR A 426 -38.08 16.77 27.75
CA THR A 426 -39.17 17.55 28.32
C THR A 426 -38.54 18.74 29.03
N ASP A 427 -38.65 19.91 28.40
CA ASP A 427 -38.22 21.18 28.97
C ASP A 427 -38.91 21.42 30.32
N ALA A 428 -38.15 21.32 31.41
CA ALA A 428 -38.66 21.53 32.76
C ALA A 428 -37.59 21.90 33.81
N ALA A 429 -36.52 22.64 33.46
CA ALA A 429 -35.72 23.42 34.42
C ALA A 429 -34.61 24.30 33.77
N ALA A 430 -34.96 25.36 33.02
CA ALA A 430 -33.99 26.40 32.62
C ALA A 430 -34.65 27.76 32.35
N GLY A 431 -35.32 28.32 33.36
CA GLY A 431 -35.94 29.65 33.27
C GLY A 431 -34.94 30.80 33.38
N ALA A 432 -34.21 31.11 32.31
CA ALA A 432 -33.51 32.39 32.12
C ALA A 432 -33.32 32.65 30.61
N GLY A 433 -34.19 33.48 30.02
CA GLY A 433 -34.24 33.68 28.56
C GLY A 433 -33.07 34.51 28.02
N PRO A 434 -32.65 34.27 26.75
CA PRO A 434 -31.64 35.09 26.09
C PRO A 434 -32.26 36.40 25.59
N VAL A 435 -31.60 37.52 25.91
CA VAL A 435 -31.79 38.78 25.17
C VAL A 435 -30.91 38.69 23.93
N ALA A 436 -31.52 38.75 22.74
CA ALA A 436 -30.79 38.85 21.49
C ALA A 436 -30.54 40.32 21.16
N GLU A 437 -29.28 40.72 20.99
CA GLU A 437 -28.94 41.90 20.20
C GLU A 437 -27.96 41.50 19.08
N ASP A 438 -28.40 41.82 17.87
CA ASP A 438 -27.70 41.70 16.60
C ASP A 438 -26.78 42.92 16.44
N PHE A 439 -25.53 42.72 15.99
CA PHE A 439 -24.80 43.79 15.32
C PHE A 439 -23.73 43.28 14.36
N SER A 440 -23.67 43.93 13.19
CA SER A 440 -22.67 43.70 12.15
C SER A 440 -21.73 44.90 12.01
N LYS A 441 -20.48 44.61 11.59
CA LYS A 441 -19.44 45.48 10.99
C LYS A 441 -19.48 47.01 11.23
N SER A 442 -18.38 47.56 11.75
CA SER A 442 -17.64 48.67 11.09
C SER A 442 -16.24 48.89 11.70
N GLU A 443 -15.47 49.82 11.13
CA GLU A 443 -14.04 50.06 11.37
C GLU A 443 -13.73 51.26 12.31
N ALA A 444 -12.45 51.33 12.71
CA ALA A 444 -11.63 52.54 12.92
C ALA A 444 -11.74 53.41 14.20
N ALA A 445 -10.56 53.54 14.84
CA ALA A 445 -9.95 54.73 15.46
C ALA A 445 -10.59 55.47 16.65
N GLY A 446 -9.78 55.79 17.69
CA GLY A 446 -10.06 56.88 18.64
C GLY A 446 -9.50 56.69 20.06
N SER A 447 -8.61 57.60 20.49
CA SER A 447 -8.04 57.70 21.85
C SER A 447 -9.09 57.88 22.97
N SER A 448 -8.85 57.51 24.25
CA SER A 448 -7.99 58.29 25.16
C SER A 448 -8.00 57.80 26.64
N ARG A 449 -6.93 58.21 27.35
CA ARG A 449 -6.57 58.16 28.79
C ARG A 449 -7.65 57.94 29.89
N GLY A 450 -7.26 57.19 30.93
CA GLY A 450 -7.72 57.40 32.32
C GLY A 450 -7.60 56.19 33.27
N GLY A 451 -6.77 56.29 34.32
CA GLY A 451 -6.85 55.44 35.54
C GLY A 451 -7.00 56.35 36.78
N PRO A 452 -6.64 55.96 38.02
CA PRO A 452 -6.37 54.62 38.59
C PRO A 452 -7.11 54.39 39.96
N GLY A 453 -6.89 53.26 40.65
CA GLY A 453 -7.34 53.01 42.04
C GLY A 453 -7.15 51.54 42.45
N ILE A 454 -6.07 51.15 43.14
CA ILE A 454 -5.82 51.15 44.61
C ILE A 454 -6.36 49.88 45.34
N ASP A 455 -5.37 49.13 45.84
CA ASP A 455 -5.27 48.01 46.81
C ASP A 455 -5.96 48.23 48.21
N PRO A 456 -5.84 47.35 49.25
CA PRO A 456 -5.35 45.94 49.36
C PRO A 456 -6.20 45.05 50.32
N VAL A 457 -5.57 44.03 50.96
CA VAL A 457 -5.88 43.22 52.18
C VAL A 457 -6.28 41.76 51.86
N ALA A 458 -5.46 40.71 52.05
CA ALA A 458 -4.67 40.19 53.20
C ALA A 458 -5.45 39.26 54.17
N GLY A 459 -4.88 38.07 54.48
CA GLY A 459 -5.48 37.02 55.32
C GLY A 459 -5.13 35.60 54.83
N VAL A 460 -3.94 35.05 55.12
CA VAL A 460 -3.55 34.30 56.33
C VAL A 460 -3.90 32.79 56.29
N PHE A 461 -2.82 31.99 56.33
CA PHE A 461 -2.63 30.55 56.57
C PHE A 461 -3.43 29.98 57.80
N PRO A 462 -3.66 28.64 57.94
CA PRO A 462 -2.56 27.67 58.00
C PRO A 462 -2.72 26.20 57.54
N GLU A 463 -1.51 25.66 57.36
CA GLU A 463 -0.93 24.31 57.37
C GLU A 463 -1.69 23.07 57.89
N SER A 464 -1.20 21.94 57.36
CA SER A 464 -0.83 20.67 58.03
C SER A 464 -1.74 19.44 57.79
N GLY A 465 -1.12 18.25 57.71
CA GLY A 465 -1.86 16.97 57.65
C GLY A 465 -1.29 15.91 56.69
N THR A 466 -0.10 15.42 56.99
CA THR A 466 0.61 14.30 56.33
C THR A 466 -0.17 12.98 56.14
N ALA A 467 0.13 12.31 55.02
CA ALA A 467 0.26 10.85 54.84
C ALA A 467 -0.98 9.92 54.90
N GLY A 468 -0.89 8.80 54.16
CA GLY A 468 -1.80 7.65 54.30
C GLY A 468 -2.04 6.89 53.00
N SER A 469 -1.42 5.72 52.83
CA SER A 469 -1.60 4.83 51.69
C SER A 469 -2.72 3.81 51.89
N SER A 470 -3.03 3.09 50.80
CA SER A 470 -3.56 1.72 50.72
C SER A 470 -5.06 1.45 50.48
N HIS A 471 -5.27 0.72 49.39
CA HIS A 471 -6.30 -0.24 48.97
C HIS A 471 -7.63 -0.45 49.73
N VAL A 472 -8.71 -0.41 48.92
CA VAL A 472 -9.71 -1.48 48.67
C VAL A 472 -10.27 -2.25 49.88
N ASP A 473 -11.58 -2.11 50.15
CA ASP A 473 -12.55 -3.17 49.76
C ASP A 473 -14.02 -2.70 49.79
N SER A 474 -14.90 -3.60 49.32
CA SER A 474 -16.32 -3.47 49.00
C SER A 474 -17.29 -3.52 50.19
N ALA A 475 -18.50 -2.96 50.00
CA ALA A 475 -19.70 -3.38 50.73
C ALA A 475 -20.97 -3.09 49.93
N VAL A 476 -21.82 -4.11 49.75
CA VAL A 476 -23.17 -4.02 49.16
C VAL A 476 -24.19 -3.81 50.27
N ALA A 477 -25.17 -2.93 50.06
CA ALA A 477 -26.32 -2.76 50.96
C ALA A 477 -27.64 -3.02 50.21
N SER A 478 -28.47 -3.90 50.76
CA SER A 478 -29.77 -4.31 50.22
C SER A 478 -30.90 -3.39 50.65
N ALA A 479 -31.88 -3.16 49.77
CA ALA A 479 -33.22 -2.73 50.15
C ALA A 479 -34.26 -3.47 49.29
N ALA A 480 -35.22 -4.14 49.93
CA ALA A 480 -36.35 -4.79 49.28
C ALA A 480 -37.54 -3.80 49.13
N PRO A 481 -38.35 -3.90 48.07
CA PRO A 481 -39.60 -3.15 47.95
C PRO A 481 -40.84 -3.98 48.34
N ASP A 482 -41.87 -3.27 48.81
CA ASP A 482 -43.14 -3.80 49.30
C ASP A 482 -44.04 -4.47 48.26
N SER A 483 -44.94 -5.32 48.76
CA SER A 483 -45.94 -6.04 47.97
C SER A 483 -47.20 -5.22 47.65
N GLY A 484 -47.61 -5.18 46.38
CA GLY A 484 -48.93 -4.67 45.97
C GLY A 484 -49.35 -5.14 44.57
N ALA A 485 -50.30 -6.09 44.50
CA ALA A 485 -51.08 -6.38 43.28
C ALA A 485 -52.25 -5.36 43.20
N ALA A 486 -52.80 -4.95 42.05
CA ALA A 486 -53.03 -5.59 40.75
C ALA A 486 -53.24 -4.47 39.67
N PRO A 487 -53.64 -4.70 38.39
CA PRO A 487 -54.00 -5.95 37.71
C PRO A 487 -53.25 -6.21 36.38
N ALA A 488 -53.45 -7.41 35.81
CA ALA A 488 -52.94 -7.76 34.49
C ALA A 488 -53.76 -7.12 33.35
N GLY A 489 -53.08 -6.55 32.35
CA GLY A 489 -53.71 -6.06 31.12
C GLY A 489 -52.70 -5.42 30.15
N ALA A 490 -52.80 -5.79 28.86
CA ALA A 490 -52.01 -5.30 27.73
C ALA A 490 -50.47 -5.52 27.82
N GLY A 491 -49.98 -6.53 27.10
CA GLY A 491 -48.55 -6.75 26.92
C GLY A 491 -47.91 -5.66 26.06
N THR A 492 -46.97 -4.92 26.64
CA THR A 492 -45.98 -4.16 25.86
C THR A 492 -44.96 -5.14 25.29
N THR A 493 -44.93 -5.29 23.97
CA THR A 493 -43.85 -6.01 23.31
C THR A 493 -42.55 -5.24 23.53
N GLY A 494 -41.65 -5.82 24.33
CA GLY A 494 -40.30 -5.29 24.52
C GLY A 494 -39.62 -5.19 23.15
N ARG A 495 -39.31 -3.97 22.70
CA ARG A 495 -38.60 -3.76 21.43
C ARG A 495 -37.17 -4.25 21.60
N THR A 496 -36.86 -5.43 21.06
CA THR A 496 -35.51 -5.99 21.08
C THR A 496 -34.56 -5.01 20.37
N ALA A 497 -33.53 -4.56 21.09
CA ALA A 497 -32.45 -3.77 20.52
C ALA A 497 -31.43 -4.69 19.83
N ALA A 498 -30.93 -4.27 18.67
CA ALA A 498 -29.90 -4.97 17.91
C ALA A 498 -28.77 -4.02 17.51
N ALA A 499 -27.54 -4.53 17.49
CA ALA A 499 -26.39 -3.89 16.86
C ALA A 499 -26.09 -4.63 15.55
N ALA A 500 -25.84 -3.92 14.46
CA ALA A 500 -25.58 -4.50 13.14
C ALA A 500 -24.30 -3.93 12.52
N THR A 501 -23.50 -4.76 11.86
CA THR A 501 -22.38 -4.29 11.03
C THR A 501 -22.89 -3.74 9.69
N ARG A 502 -22.00 -3.17 8.87
CA ARG A 502 -22.36 -2.63 7.55
C ARG A 502 -21.86 -3.53 6.43
N PHE A 503 -22.66 -3.66 5.38
CA PHE A 503 -22.26 -4.30 4.13
C PHE A 503 -21.19 -3.46 3.41
N GLY A 504 -20.18 -4.12 2.82
CA GLY A 504 -19.07 -3.47 2.11
C GLY A 504 -18.06 -2.73 3.00
N GLU A 505 -18.25 -2.70 4.32
CA GLU A 505 -17.36 -2.01 5.26
C GLU A 505 -16.00 -2.69 5.37
N ARG A 506 -14.93 -1.88 5.29
CA ARG A 506 -13.54 -2.31 5.44
C ARG A 506 -13.21 -2.30 6.93
N ARG A 507 -13.17 -3.49 7.53
CA ARG A 507 -13.07 -3.62 8.99
C ARG A 507 -11.62 -3.60 9.46
N LEU A 508 -11.25 -2.57 10.21
CA LEU A 508 -9.93 -2.40 10.80
C LEU A 508 -9.54 -3.59 11.71
N THR A 509 -10.53 -4.19 12.38
CA THR A 509 -10.40 -5.38 13.23
C THR A 509 -9.92 -6.64 12.49
N ARG A 510 -9.86 -6.62 11.16
CA ARG A 510 -9.40 -7.74 10.33
C ARG A 510 -8.00 -7.56 9.73
N SER A 511 -7.38 -6.39 9.90
CA SER A 511 -6.19 -6.00 9.15
C SER A 511 -4.93 -5.76 9.98
N PHE A 512 -4.95 -6.00 11.29
CA PHE A 512 -3.83 -5.68 12.20
C PHE A 512 -2.71 -6.75 12.17
N ARG A 513 -2.16 -7.05 10.99
CA ARG A 513 -1.05 -8.00 10.81
C ARG A 513 -0.08 -7.56 9.72
N GLU A 514 1.20 -7.70 10.00
CA GLU A 514 2.29 -7.52 9.03
C GLU A 514 2.14 -8.54 7.89
N SER A 515 2.06 -8.07 6.65
CA SER A 515 1.76 -8.90 5.48
C SER A 515 2.03 -8.16 4.18
N CYS A 516 2.83 -8.78 3.30
CA CYS A 516 3.07 -8.28 1.95
C CYS A 516 1.82 -8.40 1.05
N THR A 517 0.86 -9.26 1.41
CA THR A 517 -0.42 -9.42 0.70
C THR A 517 -1.55 -8.65 1.40
N PRO A 518 -2.43 -7.95 0.66
CA PRO A 518 -3.60 -7.29 1.24
C PRO A 518 -4.51 -8.25 2.02
N HIS A 519 -5.01 -7.81 3.17
CA HIS A 519 -5.92 -8.61 3.99
C HIS A 519 -7.36 -8.58 3.46
N PRO A 520 -8.13 -9.69 3.54
CA PRO A 520 -9.56 -9.68 3.28
C PRO A 520 -10.30 -9.02 4.45
N CYS A 521 -10.50 -7.70 4.35
CA CYS A 521 -11.11 -6.86 5.39
C CYS A 521 -12.49 -6.32 5.04
N ALA A 522 -12.90 -6.35 3.77
CA ALA A 522 -14.17 -5.81 3.29
C ALA A 522 -15.30 -6.85 3.41
N ALA A 523 -16.35 -6.54 4.18
CA ALA A 523 -17.42 -7.49 4.48
C ALA A 523 -18.41 -7.69 3.31
N LEU A 524 -18.62 -8.93 2.90
CA LEU A 524 -19.63 -9.34 1.91
C LEU A 524 -20.92 -9.86 2.57
N GLY A 525 -21.22 -9.37 3.78
CA GLY A 525 -22.41 -9.72 4.55
C GLY A 525 -22.57 -8.81 5.77
N VAL A 526 -23.68 -8.96 6.48
CA VAL A 526 -23.98 -8.22 7.72
C VAL A 526 -24.12 -9.20 8.88
N GLU A 527 -23.62 -8.80 10.04
CA GLU A 527 -23.77 -9.54 11.30
C GLU A 527 -24.63 -8.73 12.26
N VAL A 528 -25.60 -9.40 12.90
CA VAL A 528 -26.53 -8.79 13.85
C VAL A 528 -26.37 -9.41 15.23
N THR A 529 -26.13 -8.58 16.24
CA THR A 529 -26.02 -9.00 17.65
C THR A 529 -27.19 -8.44 18.46
N PHE A 530 -27.87 -9.29 19.21
CA PHE A 530 -29.06 -8.95 20.00
C PHE A 530 -28.75 -8.76 21.48
N ALA A 531 -29.51 -7.88 22.15
CA ALA A 531 -29.43 -7.72 23.60
C ALA A 531 -30.09 -8.87 24.39
N GLU A 532 -31.07 -9.57 23.80
CA GLU A 532 -31.87 -10.60 24.47
C GLU A 532 -31.96 -11.87 23.58
N PRO A 533 -31.90 -13.09 24.16
CA PRO A 533 -32.04 -14.35 23.42
C PRO A 533 -33.44 -14.55 22.81
N GLY A 534 -33.52 -15.42 21.79
CA GLY A 534 -34.80 -15.99 21.34
C GLY A 534 -35.43 -15.33 20.11
N GLN A 535 -34.67 -14.58 19.31
CA GLN A 535 -35.20 -13.98 18.09
C GLN A 535 -35.45 -15.06 17.03
N VAL A 536 -36.72 -15.23 16.65
CA VAL A 536 -37.13 -16.18 15.59
C VAL A 536 -36.80 -15.57 14.23
N VAL A 537 -35.91 -16.23 13.51
CA VAL A 537 -35.54 -15.88 12.13
C VAL A 537 -36.55 -16.52 11.18
N ARG A 538 -37.10 -15.75 10.24
CA ARG A 538 -38.17 -16.19 9.33
C ARG A 538 -37.79 -16.06 7.87
N ALA A 539 -38.31 -16.95 7.03
CA ALA A 539 -38.11 -16.91 5.59
C ALA A 539 -38.65 -15.60 4.99
N PRO A 540 -37.80 -14.75 4.37
CA PRO A 540 -38.28 -13.50 3.76
C PRO A 540 -39.10 -13.72 2.47
N TRP A 541 -38.97 -14.89 1.84
CA TRP A 541 -39.64 -15.31 0.61
C TRP A 541 -39.91 -16.83 0.62
N PRO A 542 -40.80 -17.35 -0.25
CA PRO A 542 -40.86 -18.79 -0.49
C PRO A 542 -39.62 -19.28 -1.24
N GLY A 543 -39.19 -20.51 -0.96
CA GLY A 543 -38.01 -21.10 -1.60
C GLY A 543 -37.70 -22.51 -1.11
N THR A 544 -36.59 -23.06 -1.58
CA THR A 544 -36.05 -24.34 -1.13
C THR A 544 -35.04 -24.09 -0.01
N LEU A 545 -35.26 -24.73 1.13
CA LEU A 545 -34.38 -24.69 2.29
C LEU A 545 -33.48 -25.94 2.29
N ASP A 546 -32.18 -25.76 2.17
CA ASP A 546 -31.21 -26.82 2.42
C ASP A 546 -30.99 -26.98 3.94
N ARG A 547 -31.22 -28.20 4.43
CA ARG A 547 -30.96 -28.63 5.81
C ARG A 547 -29.95 -29.78 5.88
N SER A 548 -28.93 -29.77 5.03
CA SER A 548 -27.83 -30.74 5.06
C SER A 548 -27.19 -30.82 6.47
N PRO A 549 -27.25 -31.98 7.16
CA PRO A 549 -26.97 -32.05 8.58
C PRO A 549 -25.52 -32.44 8.91
N ALA A 550 -24.64 -31.45 9.15
CA ALA A 550 -23.40 -31.65 9.91
C ALA A 550 -22.81 -30.33 10.45
N GLY A 551 -22.51 -30.29 11.75
CA GLY A 551 -21.45 -29.46 12.37
C GLY A 551 -21.31 -27.99 11.95
N GLY A 552 -22.32 -27.14 12.19
CA GLY A 552 -22.16 -25.68 12.12
C GLY A 552 -22.15 -25.07 10.71
N ALA A 553 -22.48 -25.84 9.67
CA ALA A 553 -22.69 -25.33 8.32
C ALA A 553 -23.80 -24.23 8.27
N PRO A 554 -23.68 -23.25 7.37
CA PRO A 554 -24.70 -22.21 7.21
C PRO A 554 -26.01 -22.77 6.64
N LEU A 555 -27.14 -22.22 7.10
CA LEU A 555 -28.46 -22.53 6.56
C LEU A 555 -28.71 -21.71 5.29
N ARG A 556 -29.19 -22.37 4.22
CA ARG A 556 -29.33 -21.79 2.88
C ARG A 556 -30.78 -21.87 2.39
N LEU A 557 -31.36 -20.72 2.03
CA LEU A 557 -32.70 -20.58 1.46
C LEU A 557 -32.60 -19.96 0.06
N THR A 558 -32.87 -20.76 -0.97
CA THR A 558 -32.75 -20.35 -2.37
C THR A 558 -34.13 -20.17 -3.02
N THR A 559 -34.32 -19.07 -3.75
CA THR A 559 -35.53 -18.83 -4.56
C THR A 559 -35.52 -19.65 -5.84
N ALA A 560 -36.68 -19.77 -6.49
CA ALA A 560 -36.75 -20.29 -7.87
C ALA A 560 -36.01 -19.42 -8.91
N SER A 561 -35.56 -18.22 -8.53
CA SER A 561 -34.75 -17.31 -9.37
C SER A 561 -33.26 -17.34 -9.03
N GLY A 562 -32.79 -18.32 -8.24
CA GLY A 562 -31.39 -18.49 -7.86
C GLY A 562 -30.87 -17.56 -6.76
N LEU A 563 -31.66 -16.60 -6.27
CA LEU A 563 -31.27 -15.75 -5.15
C LEU A 563 -31.20 -16.59 -3.87
N THR A 564 -30.04 -16.62 -3.23
CA THR A 564 -29.79 -17.40 -2.02
C THR A 564 -29.54 -16.51 -0.81
N LEU A 565 -30.32 -16.74 0.24
CA LEU A 565 -30.08 -16.24 1.59
C LEU A 565 -29.25 -17.28 2.36
N GLU A 566 -28.16 -16.83 2.95
CA GLU A 566 -27.29 -17.64 3.79
C GLU A 566 -27.25 -17.09 5.23
N LEU A 567 -27.40 -17.98 6.21
CA LEU A 567 -27.52 -17.63 7.64
C LEU A 567 -26.57 -18.44 8.52
N THR A 568 -25.89 -17.77 9.45
CA THR A 568 -25.04 -18.37 10.50
C THR A 568 -25.48 -17.92 11.90
N GLY A 569 -25.07 -18.62 12.96
CA GLY A 569 -25.40 -18.23 14.34
C GLY A 569 -26.85 -18.53 14.77
N ILE A 570 -27.53 -19.45 14.07
CA ILE A 570 -28.89 -19.91 14.38
C ILE A 570 -28.93 -21.37 14.84
N VAL A 571 -29.94 -21.72 15.64
CA VAL A 571 -30.27 -23.09 16.06
C VAL A 571 -31.68 -23.48 15.61
N ALA A 572 -31.99 -24.78 15.69
CA ALA A 572 -33.29 -25.32 15.27
C ALA A 572 -34.46 -24.71 16.08
N PRO A 573 -35.66 -24.53 15.47
CA PRO A 573 -36.83 -23.95 16.15
C PRO A 573 -37.35 -24.71 17.38
N ASP A 574 -36.93 -25.96 17.58
CA ASP A 574 -37.31 -26.83 18.70
C ASP A 574 -36.35 -26.74 19.91
N GLY A 575 -35.27 -25.96 19.79
CA GLY A 575 -34.27 -25.78 20.86
C GLY A 575 -33.29 -26.95 21.02
N SER A 576 -33.24 -27.89 20.07
CA SER A 576 -32.21 -28.93 20.03
C SER A 576 -30.83 -28.35 19.68
N ASP A 577 -29.80 -28.76 20.44
CA ASP A 577 -28.40 -28.40 20.17
C ASP A 577 -27.93 -29.14 18.89
N LEU A 578 -27.44 -28.41 17.89
CA LEU A 578 -26.67 -29.03 16.81
C LEU A 578 -25.32 -29.49 17.39
N PRO A 579 -24.87 -30.73 17.12
CA PRO A 579 -23.74 -31.32 17.83
C PRO A 579 -22.43 -30.56 17.58
N ARG A 580 -21.76 -30.18 18.67
CA ARG A 580 -20.51 -29.39 18.67
C ARG A 580 -19.26 -30.28 18.58
N PRO A 581 -18.26 -29.92 17.77
CA PRO A 581 -16.86 -30.15 18.09
C PRO A 581 -16.33 -29.02 19.01
N GLY A 582 -15.22 -29.28 19.70
CA GLY A 582 -14.58 -28.34 20.62
C GLY A 582 -13.82 -27.19 19.93
N PRO A 583 -13.25 -26.25 20.72
CA PRO A 583 -12.48 -25.14 20.20
C PRO A 583 -11.09 -25.59 19.77
N ASP A 584 -10.75 -25.42 18.48
CA ASP A 584 -9.44 -24.95 18.01
C ASP A 584 -9.41 -24.92 16.47
N ILE A 585 -9.58 -23.73 15.89
CA ILE A 585 -8.95 -23.38 14.61
C ILE A 585 -8.31 -22.00 14.81
N ALA A 586 -7.13 -22.01 15.43
CA ALA A 586 -6.22 -20.88 15.37
C ALA A 586 -5.77 -20.67 13.91
N ALA A 587 -5.59 -19.41 13.52
CA ALA A 587 -5.15 -19.08 12.18
C ALA A 587 -3.71 -19.54 11.92
N THR A 588 -3.50 -20.35 10.89
CA THR A 588 -2.20 -20.54 10.22
C THR A 588 -2.35 -20.35 8.72
N GLN A 589 -2.36 -19.09 8.30
CA GLN A 589 -1.83 -18.74 6.99
C GLN A 589 -0.30 -18.77 7.11
N THR A 590 0.34 -19.73 6.46
CA THR A 590 1.77 -19.70 6.16
C THR A 590 1.95 -20.21 4.74
N ALA A 591 2.72 -19.48 3.93
CA ALA A 591 3.05 -19.89 2.57
C ALA A 591 4.00 -21.10 2.60
N GLY A 592 3.83 -22.05 1.67
CA GLY A 592 4.78 -23.15 1.50
C GLY A 592 4.15 -24.42 0.92
N THR A 593 4.72 -24.92 -0.17
CA THR A 593 4.40 -26.20 -0.81
C THR A 593 4.74 -27.39 0.09
N ALA A 594 3.86 -28.40 0.14
CA ALA A 594 4.22 -29.73 0.62
C ALA A 594 3.42 -30.83 -0.11
N VAL A 595 4.14 -31.75 -0.75
CA VAL A 595 3.63 -33.02 -1.29
C VAL A 595 3.86 -34.11 -0.24
N THR A 596 2.88 -34.95 0.05
CA THR A 596 3.14 -36.32 0.52
C THR A 596 2.02 -37.29 0.16
N SER A 597 2.42 -38.50 -0.19
CA SER A 597 1.61 -39.69 -0.43
C SER A 597 1.83 -40.72 0.69
N ALA A 598 0.84 -41.58 0.98
CA ALA A 598 1.04 -42.99 1.38
C ALA A 598 -0.30 -43.76 1.52
N LEU A 599 -0.26 -45.06 1.21
CA LEU A 599 -1.24 -46.09 1.63
C LEU A 599 -0.97 -46.47 3.12
N ASP A 600 -1.73 -47.25 3.90
CA ASP A 600 -2.89 -48.16 3.72
C ASP A 600 -3.61 -48.27 5.11
N ALA A 601 -4.70 -49.00 5.42
CA ALA A 601 -5.44 -50.06 4.72
C ALA A 601 -6.89 -50.23 5.25
N ALA A 602 -7.70 -50.97 4.49
CA ALA A 602 -8.77 -51.88 4.95
C ALA A 602 -9.82 -51.41 6.01
N THR A 603 -10.81 -50.63 5.60
CA THR A 603 -12.23 -51.09 5.55
C THR A 603 -12.99 -50.27 4.50
N GLY A 604 -13.80 -50.93 3.66
CA GLY A 604 -14.49 -50.25 2.56
C GLY A 604 -15.58 -49.29 3.06
N PRO A 605 -15.70 -48.06 2.51
CA PRO A 605 -16.78 -47.17 2.87
C PRO A 605 -18.10 -47.71 2.29
N GLN A 606 -19.04 -48.09 3.15
CA GLN A 606 -20.44 -48.15 2.73
C GLN A 606 -20.94 -46.73 2.52
N THR A 607 -21.21 -46.38 1.26
CA THR A 607 -21.77 -45.08 0.89
C THR A 607 -23.19 -44.95 1.43
N VAL A 608 -23.34 -44.35 2.62
CA VAL A 608 -24.66 -43.89 3.09
C VAL A 608 -24.95 -42.56 2.40
N THR A 609 -25.53 -42.65 1.20
CA THR A 609 -26.09 -41.49 0.50
C THR A 609 -27.35 -41.02 1.21
N GLY A 610 -27.18 -40.27 2.30
CA GLY A 610 -28.25 -39.45 2.85
C GLY A 610 -28.52 -38.30 1.87
N GLN A 611 -29.63 -38.37 1.12
CA GLN A 611 -30.05 -37.25 0.29
C GLN A 611 -30.30 -36.03 1.19
N ALA A 612 -29.75 -34.87 0.81
CA ALA A 612 -30.10 -33.60 1.43
C ALA A 612 -31.62 -33.42 1.34
N ALA A 613 -32.27 -33.20 2.47
CA ALA A 613 -33.70 -32.95 2.51
C ALA A 613 -33.94 -31.49 2.10
N GLU A 614 -34.09 -31.25 0.81
CA GLU A 614 -34.63 -29.98 0.28
C GLU A 614 -36.06 -29.79 0.83
N VAL A 615 -36.21 -28.84 1.77
CA VAL A 615 -37.52 -28.55 2.38
C VAL A 615 -38.12 -27.30 1.72
N PRO A 616 -39.27 -27.39 1.04
CA PRO A 616 -39.96 -26.20 0.55
C PRO A 616 -40.51 -25.40 1.73
N VAL A 617 -40.18 -24.11 1.81
CA VAL A 617 -40.67 -23.17 2.83
C VAL A 617 -41.44 -22.02 2.20
N ARG A 618 -42.38 -21.45 2.95
CA ARG A 618 -43.17 -20.27 2.57
C ARG A 618 -42.60 -19.02 3.25
N ALA A 619 -42.85 -17.86 2.67
CA ALA A 619 -42.53 -16.59 3.33
C ALA A 619 -43.23 -16.51 4.69
N GLY A 620 -42.48 -16.09 5.72
CA GLY A 620 -42.92 -16.06 7.12
C GLY A 620 -42.72 -17.37 7.89
N ASP A 621 -42.35 -18.50 7.26
CA ASP A 621 -42.06 -19.73 7.99
C ASP A 621 -40.79 -19.58 8.87
N PRO A 622 -40.75 -20.19 10.08
CA PRO A 622 -39.59 -20.11 10.95
C PRO A 622 -38.42 -20.94 10.40
N LEU A 623 -37.28 -20.29 10.17
CA LEU A 623 -36.03 -20.94 9.75
C LEU A 623 -35.23 -21.46 10.96
N GLY A 624 -35.17 -20.67 12.03
CA GLY A 624 -34.40 -20.98 13.23
C GLY A 624 -34.54 -19.91 14.31
N ILE A 625 -33.76 -20.04 15.38
CA ILE A 625 -33.67 -19.07 16.48
C ILE A 625 -32.23 -18.55 16.55
N ALA A 626 -32.05 -17.23 16.59
CA ALA A 626 -30.73 -16.61 16.78
C ALA A 626 -30.24 -16.76 18.22
N VAL A 627 -28.98 -17.18 18.38
CA VAL A 627 -28.36 -17.46 19.69
C VAL A 627 -27.85 -16.15 20.33
N ALA A 628 -28.16 -15.92 21.61
CA ALA A 628 -27.65 -14.72 22.30
C ALA A 628 -26.12 -14.75 22.45
N GLY A 629 -25.48 -13.59 22.27
CA GLY A 629 -24.03 -13.46 22.33
C GLY A 629 -23.28 -14.00 21.10
N THR A 630 -23.97 -14.70 20.19
CA THR A 630 -23.43 -15.11 18.89
C THR A 630 -23.99 -14.17 17.82
N PRO A 631 -23.15 -13.55 16.97
CA PRO A 631 -23.64 -12.75 15.85
C PRO A 631 -24.42 -13.63 14.85
N LEU A 632 -25.62 -13.18 14.47
CA LEU A 632 -26.38 -13.71 13.35
C LEU A 632 -25.76 -13.16 12.07
N GLY A 633 -24.96 -13.96 11.36
CA GLY A 633 -24.44 -13.61 10.05
C GLY A 633 -25.49 -13.80 8.97
N ILE A 634 -25.63 -12.81 8.09
CA ILE A 634 -26.63 -12.75 7.02
C ILE A 634 -25.92 -12.33 5.74
N ARG A 635 -26.06 -13.13 4.67
CA ARG A 635 -25.52 -12.86 3.35
C ARG A 635 -26.56 -13.17 2.26
N LEU A 636 -26.55 -12.36 1.20
CA LEU A 636 -27.39 -12.55 0.03
C LEU A 636 -26.52 -12.67 -1.22
N THR A 637 -26.69 -13.77 -1.95
CA THR A 637 -25.89 -14.08 -3.14
C THR A 637 -26.81 -14.37 -4.32
N THR A 638 -26.44 -13.91 -5.52
CA THR A 638 -27.17 -14.17 -6.77
C THR A 638 -26.83 -15.57 -7.31
N GLY A 639 -27.59 -16.06 -8.30
CA GLY A 639 -27.38 -17.39 -8.87
C GLY A 639 -26.14 -17.52 -9.76
N ASP A 640 -25.41 -16.42 -10.00
CA ASP A 640 -24.37 -16.30 -11.02
C ASP A 640 -22.99 -16.77 -10.54
N VAL A 641 -22.83 -17.02 -9.24
CA VAL A 641 -21.59 -17.52 -8.61
C VAL A 641 -21.95 -18.62 -7.61
N ALA A 642 -21.16 -19.70 -7.56
CA ALA A 642 -21.39 -20.77 -6.59
C ALA A 642 -21.19 -20.23 -5.17
N LEU A 643 -22.15 -20.49 -4.27
CA LEU A 643 -22.15 -19.87 -2.93
C LEU A 643 -20.92 -20.21 -2.08
N ASP A 644 -20.34 -21.40 -2.27
CA ASP A 644 -19.12 -21.84 -1.61
C ASP A 644 -17.85 -21.11 -2.10
N GLU A 645 -17.90 -20.45 -3.26
CA GLU A 645 -16.83 -19.61 -3.80
C GLU A 645 -16.89 -18.16 -3.26
N VAL A 646 -18.03 -17.74 -2.71
CA VAL A 646 -18.20 -16.38 -2.17
C VAL A 646 -17.59 -16.33 -0.75
N PRO A 647 -16.56 -15.50 -0.49
CA PRO A 647 -15.98 -15.37 0.84
C PRO A 647 -16.80 -14.42 1.72
N TRP A 648 -16.74 -14.56 3.05
CA TRP A 648 -17.40 -13.59 3.96
C TRP A 648 -16.70 -12.22 3.98
N PHE A 649 -15.40 -12.22 3.69
CA PHE A 649 -14.58 -11.02 3.56
C PHE A 649 -13.74 -11.10 2.30
N THR A 650 -13.57 -9.97 1.63
CA THR A 650 -12.72 -9.82 0.43
C THR A 650 -11.74 -8.67 0.62
N THR A 651 -10.75 -8.52 -0.26
CA THR A 651 -9.82 -7.37 -0.19
C THR A 651 -10.54 -6.10 -0.64
N ALA A 652 -10.07 -4.92 -0.21
CA ALA A 652 -10.64 -3.65 -0.63
C ALA A 652 -10.61 -3.46 -2.17
N GLU A 653 -9.58 -3.99 -2.82
CA GLU A 653 -9.38 -3.99 -4.28
C GLU A 653 -10.40 -4.87 -5.02
N LEU A 654 -10.75 -6.04 -4.47
CA LEU A 654 -11.70 -6.97 -5.08
C LEU A 654 -13.17 -6.64 -4.77
N LEU A 655 -13.44 -5.91 -3.68
CA LEU A 655 -14.80 -5.57 -3.24
C LEU A 655 -15.72 -5.09 -4.38
N PRO A 656 -15.33 -4.14 -5.26
CA PRO A 656 -16.25 -3.63 -6.29
C PRO A 656 -16.70 -4.69 -7.29
N GLY A 657 -15.87 -5.71 -7.56
CA GLY A 657 -16.22 -6.83 -8.44
C GLY A 657 -17.19 -7.83 -7.84
N TRP A 658 -17.31 -7.88 -6.51
CA TRP A 658 -18.26 -8.76 -5.81
C TRP A 658 -19.67 -8.15 -5.67
N LEU A 659 -19.81 -6.83 -5.81
CA LEU A 659 -21.10 -6.12 -5.63
C LEU A 659 -22.23 -6.49 -6.62
N PRO A 660 -21.98 -7.00 -7.85
CA PRO A 660 -23.04 -7.53 -8.69
C PRO A 660 -23.60 -8.88 -8.19
N SER A 661 -22.73 -9.73 -7.63
CA SER A 661 -23.06 -11.10 -7.21
C SER A 661 -23.50 -11.21 -5.74
N VAL A 662 -23.27 -10.18 -4.93
CA VAL A 662 -23.60 -10.13 -3.50
C VAL A 662 -24.41 -8.88 -3.18
N LEU A 663 -25.56 -9.05 -2.52
CA LEU A 663 -26.52 -7.97 -2.24
C LEU A 663 -26.44 -7.50 -0.78
N ASP A 664 -26.71 -6.21 -0.55
CA ASP A 664 -26.88 -5.65 0.80
C ASP A 664 -28.09 -6.29 1.52
N PRO A 665 -27.89 -7.09 2.59
CA PRO A 665 -28.99 -7.73 3.33
C PRO A 665 -29.71 -6.76 4.27
N THR A 666 -29.23 -5.53 4.45
CA THR A 666 -29.74 -4.54 5.42
C THR A 666 -31.27 -4.32 5.39
N PRO A 667 -31.94 -4.29 4.22
CA PRO A 667 -33.39 -4.16 4.14
C PRO A 667 -34.17 -5.30 4.82
N LEU A 668 -33.63 -6.53 4.83
CA LEU A 668 -34.27 -7.69 5.48
C LEU A 668 -34.27 -7.58 7.01
N ILE A 669 -33.29 -6.87 7.56
CA ILE A 669 -33.06 -6.66 9.00
C ILE A 669 -33.87 -5.47 9.50
N THR A 670 -33.96 -4.41 8.69
CA THR A 670 -34.57 -3.13 9.08
C THR A 670 -36.05 -3.02 8.73
N GLY A 671 -36.54 -3.76 7.73
CA GLY A 671 -37.96 -3.78 7.37
C GLY A 671 -38.46 -2.48 6.75
N PHE A 672 -37.67 -1.87 5.85
CA PHE A 672 -38.11 -0.71 5.07
C PHE A 672 -39.39 -1.01 4.29
N ASP A 673 -40.26 0.00 4.20
CA ASP A 673 -41.60 -0.10 3.62
C ASP A 673 -41.56 -0.55 2.15
N THR A 674 -41.99 -1.78 1.88
CA THR A 674 -41.95 -2.42 0.55
C THR A 674 -43.08 -1.95 -0.37
N ALA A 675 -43.70 -0.79 -0.10
CA ALA A 675 -44.69 -0.14 -0.94
C ALA A 675 -44.09 0.46 -2.24
N GLY A 676 -43.40 -0.37 -3.03
CA GLY A 676 -43.02 -0.10 -4.42
C GLY A 676 -41.71 0.67 -4.63
N SER A 677 -40.56 0.00 -4.45
CA SER A 677 -39.30 0.25 -5.19
C SER A 677 -38.29 -0.88 -4.91
N SER A 678 -37.33 -1.06 -5.81
CA SER A 678 -36.20 -1.99 -5.64
C SER A 678 -35.33 -1.64 -4.42
N ILE A 679 -34.65 -2.64 -3.86
CA ILE A 679 -33.56 -2.40 -2.90
C ILE A 679 -32.47 -1.57 -3.62
N PRO A 680 -32.08 -0.39 -3.11
CA PRO A 680 -30.94 0.35 -3.64
C PRO A 680 -29.63 -0.39 -3.32
N GLN A 681 -28.69 -0.44 -4.26
CA GLN A 681 -27.35 -1.04 -4.07
C GLN A 681 -26.58 -0.46 -2.87
N THR A 682 -26.90 0.78 -2.45
CA THR A 682 -26.33 1.41 -1.25
C THR A 682 -27.42 2.20 -0.50
N SER A 683 -28.06 1.56 0.48
CA SER A 683 -29.11 2.21 1.30
C SER A 683 -28.56 3.13 2.41
N LEU A 684 -27.26 3.46 2.38
CA LEU A 684 -26.54 4.26 3.38
C LEU A 684 -25.70 5.39 2.74
N GLN A 685 -26.36 6.38 2.12
CA GLN A 685 -25.84 7.74 2.30
C GLN A 685 -26.15 8.17 3.75
N PRO A 686 -25.16 8.63 4.53
CA PRO A 686 -25.43 9.11 5.88
C PRO A 686 -26.36 10.32 5.81
N ARG A 687 -27.56 10.25 6.41
CA ARG A 687 -28.35 11.45 6.66
C ARG A 687 -27.54 12.37 7.57
N PRO A 688 -27.23 13.61 7.18
CA PRO A 688 -26.38 14.47 7.97
C PRO A 688 -27.08 14.86 9.27
N ARG A 689 -26.44 14.54 10.40
CA ARG A 689 -26.50 15.41 11.57
C ARG A 689 -25.34 16.38 11.43
N GLU A 690 -25.65 17.60 11.01
CA GLU A 690 -24.72 18.73 11.08
C GLU A 690 -24.98 19.59 12.33
N PRO A 691 -23.99 20.37 12.82
CA PRO A 691 -22.65 20.54 12.26
C PRO A 691 -21.50 20.22 13.25
N ARG A 692 -20.53 19.40 12.80
CA ARG A 692 -19.10 19.76 12.70
C ARG A 692 -18.28 18.58 12.16
N SER A 693 -17.48 18.84 11.12
CA SER A 693 -16.79 17.88 10.24
C SER A 693 -17.71 17.10 9.29
N THR A 694 -17.58 17.39 8.00
CA THR A 694 -18.39 16.83 6.90
C THR A 694 -17.54 15.94 5.99
N PHE A 695 -17.42 14.66 6.34
CA PHE A 695 -16.85 13.62 5.47
C PHE A 695 -17.73 12.37 5.51
N PRO A 696 -18.38 11.99 4.39
CA PRO A 696 -19.07 10.70 4.31
C PRO A 696 -18.06 9.56 4.12
N LEU A 697 -18.29 8.44 4.80
CA LEU A 697 -17.58 7.16 4.59
C LEU A 697 -17.63 6.79 3.09
N ARG A 698 -16.46 6.63 2.46
CA ARG A 698 -16.30 6.51 0.99
C ARG A 698 -15.20 5.51 0.62
N ASN A 699 -15.34 4.88 -0.55
CA ASN A 699 -14.55 3.72 -0.94
C ASN A 699 -13.20 4.13 -1.57
N GLY A 700 -12.13 3.47 -1.10
CA GLY A 700 -10.75 3.75 -1.46
C GLY A 700 -10.37 3.51 -2.92
N THR A 701 -9.20 4.07 -3.29
CA THR A 701 -8.58 4.13 -4.64
C THR A 701 -9.51 4.41 -5.84
N THR A 702 -10.63 5.09 -5.56
CA THR A 702 -11.54 5.69 -6.54
C THR A 702 -11.05 7.10 -6.95
N PRO A 703 -11.70 7.77 -7.94
CA PRO A 703 -11.43 9.18 -8.27
C PRO A 703 -11.46 10.19 -7.10
N GLU A 704 -11.92 9.77 -5.91
CA GLU A 704 -12.06 10.55 -4.68
C GLU A 704 -10.76 10.66 -3.85
N ALA A 705 -9.92 9.63 -3.76
CA ALA A 705 -8.60 9.74 -3.11
C ALA A 705 -7.73 10.76 -3.87
N ALA A 706 -7.72 10.64 -5.20
CA ALA A 706 -7.16 11.65 -6.10
C ALA A 706 -7.90 13.01 -5.99
N ALA A 707 -9.15 13.06 -5.52
CA ALA A 707 -9.84 14.33 -5.25
C ALA A 707 -9.41 14.97 -3.92
N LEU A 708 -9.01 14.18 -2.92
CA LEU A 708 -8.40 14.67 -1.69
C LEU A 708 -7.00 15.24 -1.97
N VAL A 709 -6.17 14.53 -2.73
CA VAL A 709 -4.87 15.03 -3.20
C VAL A 709 -5.06 16.33 -4.01
N ARG A 710 -5.95 16.34 -5.02
CA ARG A 710 -6.33 17.58 -5.74
C ARG A 710 -6.89 18.68 -4.84
N ARG A 711 -7.50 18.37 -3.69
CA ARG A 711 -7.95 19.37 -2.71
C ARG A 711 -6.78 19.90 -1.89
N ARG A 712 -5.82 19.06 -1.51
CA ARG A 712 -4.56 19.46 -0.86
C ARG A 712 -3.78 20.42 -1.77
N GLU A 713 -3.55 20.03 -3.02
CA GLU A 713 -2.85 20.83 -4.04
C GLU A 713 -3.50 22.22 -4.27
N ARG A 714 -4.83 22.33 -4.18
CA ARG A 714 -5.55 23.60 -4.32
C ARG A 714 -5.43 24.55 -3.12
N HIS A 715 -4.98 24.08 -1.95
CA HIS A 715 -5.06 24.85 -0.70
C HIS A 715 -3.76 24.93 0.11
N LEU A 716 -2.83 23.99 -0.08
CA LEU A 716 -1.47 24.10 0.45
C LEU A 716 -0.52 24.71 -0.58
N ALA A 717 0.53 25.36 -0.12
CA ALA A 717 1.58 25.85 -1.01
C ALA A 717 2.33 24.66 -1.63
N ALA A 718 2.71 24.73 -2.91
CA ALA A 718 3.37 23.62 -3.61
C ALA A 718 4.69 23.15 -2.95
N VAL A 719 5.35 24.05 -2.20
CA VAL A 719 6.55 23.74 -1.39
C VAL A 719 6.26 22.91 -0.13
N GLN A 720 4.99 22.64 0.20
CA GLN A 720 4.56 21.73 1.27
C GLN A 720 4.30 20.33 0.69
N GLU A 721 5.39 19.71 0.28
CA GLU A 721 5.45 18.39 -0.36
C GLU A 721 4.74 17.30 0.47
N HIS A 722 4.48 16.16 -0.18
CA HIS A 722 4.04 14.92 0.46
C HIS A 722 4.92 13.76 0.01
N TYR A 723 4.98 12.72 0.83
CA TYR A 723 5.65 11.48 0.44
C TYR A 723 4.87 10.77 -0.66
N PHE A 724 5.60 10.06 -1.53
CA PHE A 724 5.10 9.21 -2.62
C PHE A 724 4.31 9.92 -3.72
N ALA A 725 4.32 9.32 -4.92
CA ALA A 725 3.55 9.81 -6.07
C ALA A 725 2.03 9.55 -5.90
N ASP A 726 1.67 8.44 -5.26
CA ASP A 726 0.29 8.06 -4.92
C ASP A 726 0.19 7.81 -3.40
N PRO A 727 0.03 8.87 -2.59
CA PRO A 727 0.04 8.76 -1.13
C PRO A 727 -1.21 8.07 -0.59
N PRO A 728 -1.09 7.08 0.33
CA PRO A 728 -2.24 6.48 0.99
C PRO A 728 -2.92 7.47 1.94
N GLU A 729 -4.25 7.40 2.05
CA GLU A 729 -5.06 8.25 2.92
C GLU A 729 -5.04 7.71 4.37
N ILE A 730 -3.98 8.07 5.10
CA ILE A 730 -3.76 7.62 6.49
C ILE A 730 -4.64 8.40 7.47
N GLU A 731 -5.64 7.72 8.06
CA GLU A 731 -6.58 8.28 9.04
C GLU A 731 -6.45 7.62 10.43
N ARG A 732 -5.55 6.65 10.61
CA ARG A 732 -5.25 6.05 11.91
C ARG A 732 -3.78 5.66 12.05
N GLY A 733 -3.29 5.68 13.29
CA GLY A 733 -2.07 5.00 13.67
C GLY A 733 -2.22 4.30 15.02
N TRP A 734 -1.38 3.30 15.28
CA TRP A 734 -1.27 2.61 16.56
C TRP A 734 0.16 2.10 16.75
N ARG A 735 0.83 2.48 17.84
CA ARG A 735 2.24 2.15 18.08
C ARG A 735 3.12 2.56 16.88
N HIS A 736 3.75 1.60 16.20
CA HIS A 736 4.59 1.76 15.02
C HIS A 736 3.87 1.42 13.69
N HIS A 737 2.54 1.41 13.68
CA HIS A 737 1.73 1.18 12.49
C HIS A 737 0.87 2.39 12.12
N LEU A 738 0.65 2.57 10.82
CA LEU A 738 -0.31 3.48 10.20
C LEU A 738 -1.38 2.67 9.46
N PHE A 739 -2.58 3.21 9.28
CA PHE A 739 -3.68 2.56 8.58
C PHE A 739 -4.43 3.55 7.69
N ASP A 740 -4.75 3.11 6.47
CA ASP A 740 -5.53 3.91 5.52
C ASP A 740 -7.06 3.68 5.63
N THR A 741 -7.82 4.34 4.76
CA THR A 741 -9.29 4.22 4.63
C THR A 741 -9.76 2.91 3.96
N ASP A 742 -8.85 2.13 3.37
CA ASP A 742 -9.06 0.74 2.95
C ASP A 742 -8.76 -0.26 4.09
N ALA A 743 -8.43 0.26 5.28
CA ALA A 743 -7.98 -0.48 6.47
C ALA A 743 -6.69 -1.29 6.25
N ARG A 744 -5.85 -0.92 5.28
CA ARG A 744 -4.55 -1.56 5.05
C ARG A 744 -3.54 -1.11 6.13
N PRO A 745 -2.79 -2.03 6.75
CA PRO A 745 -1.70 -1.68 7.65
C PRO A 745 -0.46 -1.24 6.87
N TYR A 746 0.27 -0.29 7.44
CA TYR A 746 1.61 0.07 7.02
C TYR A 746 2.55 0.13 8.22
N LEU A 747 3.71 -0.51 8.11
CA LEU A 747 4.80 -0.39 9.08
C LEU A 747 5.48 0.97 8.94
N ASP A 748 5.55 1.73 10.03
CA ASP A 748 6.11 3.09 10.04
C ASP A 748 7.59 3.09 10.42
N MET A 749 8.46 3.19 9.42
CA MET A 749 9.91 3.27 9.63
C MET A 749 10.44 4.70 9.68
N VAL A 750 9.59 5.73 9.64
CA VAL A 750 10.01 7.13 9.45
C VAL A 750 9.62 8.10 10.56
N ASN A 751 8.66 7.81 11.44
CA ASN A 751 8.16 8.80 12.40
C ASN A 751 8.82 8.78 13.80
N ASN A 752 10.00 9.38 13.92
CA ASN A 752 10.59 9.72 15.23
C ASN A 752 9.88 10.87 15.97
N VAL A 753 8.88 11.51 15.36
CA VAL A 753 7.98 12.45 16.03
C VAL A 753 7.03 11.71 16.97
N ALA A 754 6.47 10.57 16.54
CA ALA A 754 5.66 9.67 17.36
C ALA A 754 6.57 8.70 18.15
N ALA A 755 7.53 9.25 18.91
CA ALA A 755 8.58 8.46 19.56
C ALA A 755 8.07 7.36 20.50
N VAL A 756 6.97 7.57 21.23
CA VAL A 756 6.31 6.55 22.07
C VAL A 756 5.13 5.85 21.37
N GLY A 757 5.02 6.02 20.05
CA GLY A 757 3.99 5.41 19.23
C GLY A 757 2.75 6.28 18.99
N HIS A 758 2.04 5.94 17.92
CA HIS A 758 0.81 6.58 17.50
C HIS A 758 -0.37 6.25 18.43
N ALA A 759 -1.24 7.23 18.65
CA ALA A 759 -2.49 7.13 19.41
C ALA A 759 -2.32 6.59 20.86
N HIS A 760 -1.21 6.92 21.52
CA HIS A 760 -0.91 6.45 22.87
C HIS A 760 -1.98 6.88 23.91
N PRO A 761 -2.69 5.96 24.59
CA PRO A 761 -3.87 6.28 25.41
C PRO A 761 -3.59 7.24 26.57
N ARG A 762 -2.47 7.02 27.29
CA ARG A 762 -2.04 7.89 28.40
C ARG A 762 -1.89 9.37 28.00
N ILE A 763 -1.43 9.65 26.77
CA ILE A 763 -1.28 11.02 26.26
C ILE A 763 -2.66 11.62 25.99
N ALA A 764 -3.54 10.89 25.29
CA ALA A 764 -4.90 11.35 24.99
C ALA A 764 -5.70 11.67 26.28
N GLU A 765 -5.59 10.81 27.29
CA GLU A 765 -6.22 11.03 28.60
C GLU A 765 -5.62 12.26 29.32
N ALA A 766 -4.30 12.39 29.36
CA ALA A 766 -3.61 13.48 30.03
C ALA A 766 -3.93 14.84 29.39
N VAL A 767 -3.94 14.92 28.05
CA VAL A 767 -4.33 16.10 27.27
C VAL A 767 -5.80 16.44 27.49
N GLY A 768 -6.70 15.45 27.36
CA GLY A 768 -8.14 15.66 27.53
C GLY A 768 -8.49 16.17 28.93
N ARG A 769 -7.87 15.59 29.97
CA ARG A 769 -7.99 16.06 31.36
C ARG A 769 -7.48 17.50 31.52
N GLN A 770 -6.30 17.83 30.99
CA GLN A 770 -5.71 19.15 31.16
C GLN A 770 -6.48 20.25 30.41
N LEU A 771 -7.00 19.94 29.21
CA LEU A 771 -7.85 20.87 28.43
C LEU A 771 -9.17 21.20 29.13
N ASN A 772 -9.74 20.25 29.90
CA ASN A 772 -10.92 20.48 30.74
C ASN A 772 -10.65 21.35 31.99
N LEU A 773 -9.38 21.63 32.31
CA LEU A 773 -8.98 22.42 33.48
C LEU A 773 -8.48 23.82 33.09
N LEU A 774 -7.39 23.88 32.33
CA LEU A 774 -6.74 25.14 31.94
C LEU A 774 -5.75 24.90 30.80
N ASN A 775 -5.77 25.79 29.80
CA ASN A 775 -4.65 25.95 28.87
C ASN A 775 -4.40 27.44 28.60
N THR A 776 -3.21 27.95 28.96
CA THR A 776 -2.86 29.38 28.90
C THR A 776 -1.34 29.56 28.74
N ASN A 777 -0.88 30.80 28.66
CA ASN A 777 0.54 31.13 28.51
C ASN A 777 1.34 31.04 29.83
N SER A 778 2.66 30.89 29.72
CA SER A 778 3.61 30.69 30.82
C SER A 778 3.92 31.92 31.69
N ARG A 779 3.16 33.02 31.58
CA ARG A 779 3.22 34.13 32.57
C ARG A 779 2.35 33.88 33.80
N PHE A 780 1.35 33.00 33.70
CA PHE A 780 0.63 32.49 34.85
C PHE A 780 1.43 31.37 35.51
N ASN A 781 1.35 31.24 36.83
CA ASN A 781 2.02 30.19 37.57
C ASN A 781 1.13 28.93 37.67
N TYR A 782 1.69 27.75 37.39
CA TYR A 782 1.02 26.46 37.50
C TYR A 782 2.04 25.34 37.76
N ALA A 783 1.63 24.26 38.43
CA ALA A 783 2.56 23.21 38.86
C ALA A 783 3.23 22.49 37.68
N SER A 784 2.49 22.20 36.61
CA SER A 784 2.99 21.33 35.52
C SER A 784 4.19 21.91 34.76
N ILE A 785 4.31 23.24 34.60
CA ILE A 785 5.49 23.84 33.96
C ILE A 785 6.74 23.71 34.86
N ALA A 786 6.58 23.85 36.17
CA ALA A 786 7.68 23.68 37.12
C ALA A 786 8.13 22.22 37.18
N GLU A 787 7.19 21.29 37.40
CA GLU A 787 7.43 19.85 37.44
C GLU A 787 8.10 19.35 36.15
N PHE A 788 7.57 19.74 34.99
CA PHE A 788 8.13 19.32 33.71
C PHE A 788 9.55 19.86 33.50
N SER A 789 9.80 21.13 33.87
CA SER A 789 11.14 21.74 33.72
C SER A 789 12.16 21.12 34.67
N GLU A 790 11.77 20.81 35.91
CA GLU A 790 12.59 20.10 36.90
C GLU A 790 12.94 18.69 36.41
N ARG A 791 11.93 17.91 35.98
CA ARG A 791 12.11 16.56 35.46
C ARG A 791 12.96 16.53 34.18
N LEU A 792 12.83 17.53 33.31
CA LEU A 792 13.65 17.64 32.11
C LEU A 792 15.10 17.99 32.45
N ALA A 793 15.34 18.94 33.34
CA ALA A 793 16.69 19.31 33.78
C ALA A 793 17.41 18.14 34.48
N ALA A 794 16.69 17.36 35.30
CA ALA A 794 17.22 16.18 35.99
C ALA A 794 17.67 15.03 35.06
N LEU A 795 17.34 15.10 33.76
CA LEU A 795 17.82 14.15 32.75
C LEU A 795 19.13 14.60 32.08
N LEU A 796 19.66 15.78 32.40
CA LEU A 796 20.93 16.27 31.88
C LEU A 796 22.04 16.23 32.95
N PRO A 797 23.31 16.07 32.54
CA PRO A 797 24.45 16.21 33.44
C PRO A 797 24.63 17.65 33.93
N ASP A 798 25.15 17.79 35.16
CA ASP A 798 25.55 19.09 35.72
C ASP A 798 26.53 19.83 34.78
N PRO A 799 26.42 21.17 34.62
CA PRO A 799 25.52 22.09 35.32
C PRO A 799 24.34 22.57 34.44
N LEU A 800 23.77 21.71 33.59
CA LEU A 800 22.70 22.06 32.64
C LEU A 800 21.32 22.07 33.32
N ASP A 801 21.10 23.09 34.17
CA ASP A 801 20.01 23.17 35.15
C ASP A 801 18.80 24.04 34.75
N THR A 802 18.86 24.74 33.61
CA THR A 802 17.95 25.84 33.28
C THR A 802 17.26 25.66 31.93
N VAL A 803 15.93 25.58 31.95
CA VAL A 803 15.08 25.29 30.79
C VAL A 803 14.35 26.53 30.28
N PHE A 804 14.37 26.74 28.96
CA PHE A 804 13.40 27.57 28.23
C PHE A 804 12.48 26.67 27.39
N LEU A 805 11.17 26.89 27.45
CA LEU A 805 10.19 26.10 26.70
C LEU A 805 9.69 26.88 25.46
N VAL A 806 9.62 26.17 24.33
CA VAL A 806 9.24 26.63 22.99
C VAL A 806 8.31 25.61 22.32
N ASN A 807 7.90 25.85 21.08
CA ASN A 807 6.91 25.04 20.36
C ASN A 807 7.53 24.12 19.28
N SER A 808 8.80 24.33 18.91
CA SER A 808 9.47 23.56 17.85
C SER A 808 10.99 23.54 18.02
N GLY A 809 11.67 22.65 17.28
CA GLY A 809 13.14 22.62 17.20
C GLY A 809 13.73 23.89 16.56
N THR A 810 13.05 24.44 15.55
CA THR A 810 13.40 25.70 14.90
C THR A 810 13.42 26.87 15.91
N GLU A 811 12.39 26.99 16.75
CA GLU A 811 12.37 28.00 17.82
C GLU A 811 13.45 27.76 18.89
N ALA A 812 13.82 26.48 19.14
CA ALA A 812 14.88 26.13 20.09
C ALA A 812 16.26 26.55 19.57
N VAL A 813 16.56 26.28 18.30
CA VAL A 813 17.80 26.70 17.63
C VAL A 813 17.90 28.23 17.57
N ASP A 814 16.84 28.92 17.15
CA ASP A 814 16.81 30.40 17.12
C ASP A 814 17.12 31.00 18.50
N LEU A 815 16.56 30.43 19.57
CA LEU A 815 16.83 30.88 20.94
C LEU A 815 18.27 30.55 21.37
N ALA A 816 18.79 29.34 21.08
CA ALA A 816 20.16 28.94 21.40
C ALA A 816 21.22 29.82 20.71
N LEU A 817 20.99 30.21 19.46
CA LEU A 817 21.83 31.18 18.74
C LEU A 817 21.80 32.55 19.43
N ARG A 818 20.61 33.04 19.83
CA ARG A 818 20.47 34.32 20.55
C ARG A 818 21.11 34.31 21.95
N LEU A 819 21.03 33.20 22.69
CA LEU A 819 21.75 33.01 23.94
C LEU A 819 23.27 33.14 23.72
N SER A 820 23.79 32.53 22.66
CA SER A 820 25.21 32.56 22.33
C SER A 820 25.72 33.93 21.88
N TRP A 821 24.90 34.69 21.14
CA TRP A 821 25.20 36.09 20.81
C TRP A 821 25.17 36.99 22.06
N ALA A 822 24.21 36.79 22.97
CA ALA A 822 24.14 37.52 24.24
C ALA A 822 25.35 37.22 25.16
N TRP A 823 25.81 35.97 25.16
CA TRP A 823 27.01 35.54 25.88
C TRP A 823 28.27 36.21 25.34
N SER A 824 28.57 35.95 24.07
CA SER A 824 29.85 36.28 23.44
C SER A 824 29.98 37.74 22.97
N GLY A 825 28.86 38.46 22.83
CA GLY A 825 28.80 39.79 22.21
C GLY A 825 29.08 39.82 20.70
N ARG A 826 29.16 38.64 20.05
CA ARG A 826 29.58 38.44 18.66
C ARG A 826 28.50 37.71 17.86
N ARG A 827 28.62 37.68 16.53
CA ARG A 827 27.65 37.01 15.64
C ARG A 827 28.16 35.78 14.90
N ASP A 828 29.47 35.63 14.73
CA ASP A 828 30.06 34.55 13.94
C ASP A 828 29.67 33.15 14.50
N VAL A 829 29.15 32.27 13.65
CA VAL A 829 28.72 30.91 14.02
C VAL A 829 29.44 29.88 13.17
N VAL A 830 29.91 28.81 13.79
CA VAL A 830 30.45 27.64 13.08
C VAL A 830 29.37 26.57 13.01
N ALA A 831 29.00 26.16 11.80
CA ALA A 831 28.08 25.08 11.50
C ALA A 831 28.78 24.00 10.66
N VAL A 832 28.18 22.84 10.51
CA VAL A 832 28.78 21.70 9.78
C VAL A 832 27.94 21.38 8.54
N ARG A 833 28.58 20.99 7.42
CA ARG A 833 27.92 20.75 6.12
C ARG A 833 27.02 19.50 6.12
N GLU A 834 26.00 19.48 5.25
CA GLU A 834 24.95 18.44 5.16
C GLU A 834 23.96 18.40 6.37
N ALA A 835 24.04 19.34 7.32
CA ALA A 835 23.20 19.39 8.52
C ALA A 835 21.91 20.20 8.33
N TYR A 836 20.89 19.91 9.14
CA TYR A 836 19.62 20.66 9.17
C TYR A 836 19.20 21.02 10.60
N HIS A 837 18.93 22.30 10.85
CA HIS A 837 18.61 22.87 12.16
C HIS A 837 17.28 23.65 12.21
N GLY A 838 16.69 24.00 11.06
CA GLY A 838 15.37 24.64 11.00
C GLY A 838 15.16 25.49 9.75
N TRP A 839 14.02 26.19 9.70
CA TRP A 839 13.54 26.91 8.51
C TRP A 839 13.33 28.43 8.70
N SER A 840 13.44 28.95 9.92
CA SER A 840 13.40 30.39 10.20
C SER A 840 14.75 31.06 9.88
N ASP A 841 14.79 32.38 9.69
CA ASP A 841 15.98 33.11 9.23
C ASP A 841 17.31 32.75 9.92
N ALA A 842 17.30 32.45 11.23
CA ALA A 842 18.51 32.12 11.99
C ALA A 842 18.82 30.61 12.02
N ALA A 843 17.81 29.76 12.18
CA ALA A 843 17.96 28.30 12.11
C ALA A 843 18.25 27.79 10.69
N ASP A 844 17.62 28.36 9.66
CA ASP A 844 18.00 28.15 8.26
C ASP A 844 19.44 28.61 8.07
N ALA A 845 19.83 29.83 8.49
CA ALA A 845 21.18 30.36 8.31
C ALA A 845 22.31 29.40 8.75
N VAL A 846 22.10 28.54 9.75
CA VAL A 846 23.08 27.51 10.18
C VAL A 846 22.84 26.12 9.58
N SER A 847 21.71 25.89 8.92
CA SER A 847 21.42 24.71 8.10
C SER A 847 22.16 24.76 6.76
N THR A 848 22.66 23.62 6.31
CA THR A 848 23.60 23.51 5.16
C THR A 848 23.29 22.36 4.20
N SER A 849 22.28 21.55 4.51
CA SER A 849 21.67 20.53 3.64
C SER A 849 21.26 21.12 2.29
N VAL A 850 21.75 20.54 1.19
CA VAL A 850 21.28 20.89 -0.16
C VAL A 850 20.05 20.10 -0.58
N ALA A 851 19.68 19.03 0.15
CA ALA A 851 18.39 18.37 -0.01
C ALA A 851 17.22 19.26 0.46
N ASP A 852 17.37 19.96 1.60
CA ASP A 852 16.33 20.85 2.13
C ASP A 852 16.32 22.22 1.43
N ASN A 853 17.48 22.72 1.00
CA ASN A 853 17.63 23.97 0.26
C ASN A 853 18.75 23.86 -0.77
N PRO A 854 18.46 23.70 -2.08
CA PRO A 854 19.48 23.54 -3.12
C PRO A 854 20.50 24.69 -3.22
N GLN A 855 20.16 25.88 -2.71
CA GLN A 855 21.03 27.06 -2.68
C GLN A 855 21.67 27.28 -1.30
N ALA A 856 21.58 26.34 -0.35
CA ALA A 856 22.03 26.51 1.02
C ALA A 856 23.46 27.08 1.08
N LEU A 857 24.43 26.42 0.44
CA LEU A 857 25.84 26.80 0.50
C LEU A 857 26.16 28.19 -0.12
N GLU A 858 25.31 28.69 -1.02
CA GLU A 858 25.47 29.99 -1.68
C GLU A 858 24.79 31.13 -0.91
N THR A 859 23.75 30.80 -0.13
CA THR A 859 22.86 31.77 0.55
C THR A 859 23.20 31.99 2.02
N ARG A 860 24.20 31.27 2.58
CA ARG A 860 24.59 31.44 3.98
C ARG A 860 25.12 32.86 4.22
N PRO A 861 24.63 33.58 5.24
CA PRO A 861 25.05 34.95 5.49
C PRO A 861 26.51 35.01 5.96
N PRO A 862 27.24 36.12 5.78
CA PRO A 862 28.69 36.17 6.00
C PRO A 862 29.17 35.78 7.41
N TRP A 863 28.29 35.85 8.42
CA TRP A 863 28.59 35.45 9.81
C TRP A 863 28.51 33.93 10.04
N VAL A 864 28.12 33.13 9.05
CA VAL A 864 28.11 31.66 9.14
C VAL A 864 29.35 31.10 8.46
N HIS A 865 30.04 30.22 9.18
CA HIS A 865 31.25 29.53 8.75
C HIS A 865 30.95 28.05 8.72
N THR A 866 31.27 27.38 7.61
CA THR A 866 30.98 25.95 7.47
C THR A 866 32.22 25.08 7.61
N LEU A 867 32.09 23.99 8.36
CA LEU A 867 33.06 22.90 8.40
C LEU A 867 32.62 21.78 7.46
N ASP A 868 33.58 21.06 6.88
CA ASP A 868 33.27 19.89 6.04
C ASP A 868 32.47 18.83 6.81
N ALA A 869 31.53 18.19 6.12
CA ALA A 869 30.73 17.11 6.67
C ALA A 869 31.64 15.94 7.09
N PRO A 870 31.66 15.54 8.37
CA PRO A 870 32.59 14.54 8.89
C PRO A 870 32.09 13.12 8.60
N ASN A 871 31.99 12.77 7.32
CA ASN A 871 31.45 11.51 6.83
C ASN A 871 32.57 10.47 6.64
N ALA A 872 32.68 9.50 7.56
CA ALA A 872 33.74 8.49 7.56
C ALA A 872 33.64 7.44 6.43
N TYR A 873 32.47 7.32 5.78
CA TYR A 873 32.24 6.34 4.71
C TYR A 873 32.66 6.86 3.32
N ARG A 874 32.16 8.04 2.92
CA ARG A 874 32.35 8.63 1.58
C ARG A 874 32.99 10.04 1.58
N GLY A 875 33.22 10.64 2.74
CA GLY A 875 33.81 11.97 2.87
C GLY A 875 35.26 12.10 2.39
N ARG A 876 35.91 13.24 2.66
CA ARG A 876 37.31 13.52 2.28
C ARG A 876 38.28 12.60 3.03
N HIS A 877 38.05 12.40 4.32
CA HIS A 877 38.82 11.48 5.17
C HIS A 877 37.95 10.28 5.51
N ARG A 878 38.45 9.06 5.34
CA ARG A 878 37.64 7.83 5.39
C ARG A 878 38.28 6.78 6.29
N GLY A 879 37.46 5.90 6.87
CA GLY A 879 37.95 4.82 7.75
C GLY A 879 38.87 5.35 8.85
N ALA A 880 40.08 4.80 8.97
CA ALA A 880 41.06 5.21 9.98
C ALA A 880 41.46 6.70 9.90
N ASP A 881 41.42 7.33 8.71
CA ASP A 881 41.76 8.74 8.55
C ASP A 881 40.64 9.70 9.01
N ALA A 882 39.43 9.21 9.30
CA ALA A 882 38.27 10.04 9.64
C ALA A 882 38.52 10.95 10.86
N HIS A 883 39.43 10.58 11.77
CA HIS A 883 39.87 11.43 12.89
C HIS A 883 40.39 12.82 12.44
N ARG A 884 40.93 12.93 11.23
CA ARG A 884 41.49 14.18 10.68
C ARG A 884 40.45 15.29 10.49
N TYR A 885 39.17 14.94 10.38
CA TYR A 885 38.09 15.92 10.38
C TYR A 885 38.12 16.81 11.63
N ALA A 886 38.44 16.24 12.79
CA ALA A 886 38.56 16.99 14.04
C ALA A 886 39.72 18.00 13.99
N THR A 887 40.86 17.60 13.41
CA THR A 887 42.03 18.46 13.21
C THR A 887 41.75 19.61 12.25
N ASP A 888 41.13 19.32 11.09
CA ASP A 888 40.79 20.33 10.08
C ASP A 888 39.74 21.33 10.61
N ALA A 889 38.81 20.86 11.46
CA ALA A 889 37.83 21.69 12.16
C ALA A 889 38.48 22.66 13.15
N VAL A 890 39.31 22.15 14.07
CA VAL A 890 40.04 22.96 15.07
C VAL A 890 40.93 24.00 14.37
N ALA A 891 41.72 23.59 13.38
CA ALA A 891 42.59 24.50 12.62
C ALA A 891 41.81 25.58 11.86
N SER A 892 40.53 25.36 11.55
CA SER A 892 39.66 26.37 10.94
C SER A 892 39.04 27.31 11.96
N ILE A 893 38.68 26.83 13.15
CA ILE A 893 38.22 27.65 14.28
C ILE A 893 39.33 28.60 14.75
N GLU A 894 40.56 28.08 14.92
CA GLU A 894 41.74 28.86 15.31
C GLU A 894 42.07 29.95 14.27
N ARG A 895 41.91 29.66 12.98
CA ARG A 895 42.09 30.63 11.89
C ARG A 895 41.06 31.75 11.96
N LEU A 896 39.78 31.43 12.15
CA LEU A 896 38.74 32.44 12.35
C LEU A 896 39.02 33.34 13.56
N GLN A 897 39.56 32.78 14.65
CA GLN A 897 40.01 33.56 15.80
C GLN A 897 41.20 34.48 15.45
N ALA A 898 42.19 33.98 14.72
CA ALA A 898 43.35 34.77 14.27
C ALA A 898 42.95 35.92 13.31
N ASP A 899 41.95 35.68 12.45
CA ASP A 899 41.40 36.66 11.51
C ASP A 899 40.48 37.71 12.19
N GLY A 900 40.37 37.70 13.52
CA GLY A 900 39.52 38.61 14.29
C GLY A 900 38.02 38.28 14.26
N ARG A 901 37.66 37.10 13.72
CA ARG A 901 36.29 36.59 13.55
C ARG A 901 35.97 35.43 14.49
N ALA A 902 36.55 35.49 15.70
CA ALA A 902 36.43 34.46 16.72
C ALA A 902 34.94 34.11 16.99
N PRO A 903 34.52 32.83 16.88
CA PRO A 903 33.11 32.48 16.87
C PRO A 903 32.38 32.71 18.20
N ALA A 904 31.12 33.11 18.09
CA ALA A 904 30.15 33.18 19.17
C ALA A 904 29.65 31.79 19.58
N THR A 905 29.48 30.88 18.61
CA THR A 905 29.05 29.51 18.88
C THR A 905 29.45 28.50 17.81
N PHE A 906 29.39 27.22 18.18
CA PHE A 906 29.37 26.08 17.29
C PHE A 906 28.05 25.33 17.46
N ILE A 907 27.44 24.88 16.35
CA ILE A 907 26.25 24.04 16.34
C ILE A 907 26.47 22.80 15.46
N ALA A 908 26.03 21.64 15.95
CA ALA A 908 25.91 20.41 15.18
C ALA A 908 24.83 19.50 15.76
N GLU A 909 24.23 18.67 14.90
CA GLU A 909 23.52 17.46 15.33
C GLU A 909 24.55 16.53 16.00
N ALA A 910 24.30 16.07 17.24
CA ALA A 910 25.24 15.21 17.95
C ALA A 910 25.46 13.86 17.24
N PHE A 911 24.50 13.48 16.40
CA PHE A 911 24.53 12.35 15.50
C PHE A 911 23.84 12.79 14.21
N TYR A 912 24.45 12.57 13.05
CA TYR A 912 24.10 13.25 11.80
C TYR A 912 22.78 12.72 11.20
N GLY A 913 21.67 13.38 11.54
CA GLY A 913 20.32 12.93 11.22
C GLY A 913 19.96 13.11 9.76
N ASN A 914 20.15 14.31 9.21
CA ASN A 914 19.81 14.58 7.81
C ASN A 914 20.59 13.69 6.83
N ALA A 915 21.90 13.51 7.07
CA ALA A 915 22.77 12.64 6.28
C ALA A 915 22.47 11.13 6.39
N GLY A 916 21.45 10.74 7.16
CA GLY A 916 20.97 9.35 7.22
C GLY A 916 21.51 8.54 8.41
N GLY A 917 21.62 9.15 9.59
CA GLY A 917 22.07 8.46 10.79
C GLY A 917 23.58 8.17 10.78
N MET A 918 24.38 9.12 10.28
CA MET A 918 25.84 8.99 10.31
C MET A 918 26.37 9.30 11.73
N PRO A 919 27.20 8.44 12.35
CA PRO A 919 27.95 8.84 13.54
C PRO A 919 29.01 9.90 13.18
N LEU A 920 29.25 10.85 14.09
CA LEU A 920 30.45 11.68 14.03
C LEU A 920 31.69 10.81 14.30
N PRO A 921 32.85 11.07 13.68
CA PRO A 921 34.10 10.37 13.98
C PRO A 921 34.43 10.45 15.47
N ASP A 922 34.99 9.38 16.04
CA ASP A 922 35.26 9.29 17.47
C ASP A 922 36.16 10.44 17.96
N GLY A 923 35.67 11.17 18.96
CA GLY A 923 36.38 12.30 19.56
C GLY A 923 36.26 13.63 18.78
N TYR A 924 35.49 13.69 17.70
CA TYR A 924 35.30 14.92 16.91
C TYR A 924 34.81 16.10 17.77
N LEU A 925 33.71 15.93 18.52
CA LEU A 925 33.20 16.99 19.40
C LEU A 925 34.16 17.28 20.57
N ARG A 926 34.89 16.26 21.03
CA ARG A 926 35.86 16.38 22.12
C ARG A 926 37.06 17.27 21.75
N ALA A 927 37.40 17.36 20.47
CA ALA A 927 38.39 18.31 19.96
C ALA A 927 37.80 19.69 19.64
N VAL A 928 36.59 19.74 19.04
CA VAL A 928 35.96 21.00 18.58
C VAL A 928 35.49 21.88 19.74
N TYR A 929 34.84 21.32 20.77
CA TYR A 929 34.27 22.11 21.87
C TYR A 929 35.34 22.92 22.65
N PRO A 930 36.51 22.37 23.00
CA PRO A 930 37.60 23.16 23.60
C PRO A 930 38.07 24.33 22.74
N ALA A 931 38.18 24.17 21.42
CA ALA A 931 38.62 25.25 20.52
C ALA A 931 37.63 26.42 20.48
N ILE A 932 36.32 26.12 20.44
CA ILE A 932 35.25 27.13 20.50
C ILE A 932 35.26 27.87 21.85
N ARG A 933 35.43 27.15 22.95
CA ARG A 933 35.53 27.74 24.29
C ARG A 933 36.80 28.57 24.49
N ALA A 934 37.93 28.19 23.88
CA ALA A 934 39.15 29.00 23.84
C ALA A 934 38.97 30.31 23.04
N ALA A 935 38.08 30.33 22.05
CA ALA A 935 37.59 31.54 21.37
C ALA A 935 36.50 32.30 22.16
N GLY A 936 36.13 31.85 23.36
CA GLY A 936 35.09 32.45 24.21
C GLY A 936 33.66 32.27 23.69
N GLY A 937 33.42 31.30 22.80
CA GLY A 937 32.10 30.93 22.30
C GLY A 937 31.44 29.82 23.13
N LEU A 938 30.21 29.45 22.77
CA LEU A 938 29.44 28.34 23.34
C LEU A 938 29.27 27.18 22.36
N CYS A 939 29.02 25.98 22.87
CA CYS A 939 28.77 24.77 22.08
C CYS A 939 27.31 24.33 22.20
N ILE A 940 26.58 24.28 21.08
CA ILE A 940 25.20 23.82 20.98
C ILE A 940 25.20 22.36 20.51
N ALA A 941 24.54 21.48 21.26
CA ALA A 941 24.17 20.14 20.79
C ALA A 941 22.71 20.16 20.31
N ASP A 942 22.50 19.89 19.02
CA ASP A 942 21.16 19.67 18.49
C ASP A 942 20.75 18.21 18.67
N GLU A 943 19.86 18.00 19.65
CA GLU A 943 19.33 16.70 20.06
C GLU A 943 17.93 16.43 19.48
N VAL A 944 17.42 17.32 18.61
CA VAL A 944 16.05 17.24 18.07
C VAL A 944 15.77 15.92 17.31
N GLN A 945 16.79 15.25 16.77
CA GLN A 945 16.64 13.96 16.07
C GLN A 945 16.84 12.73 16.95
N VAL A 946 17.77 12.79 17.91
CA VAL A 946 18.40 11.62 18.55
C VAL A 946 18.44 11.62 20.08
N GLY A 947 17.96 12.68 20.73
CA GLY A 947 17.71 12.67 22.17
C GLY A 947 16.55 11.76 22.56
N TYR A 948 16.18 11.79 23.85
CA TYR A 948 15.07 11.00 24.41
C TYR A 948 15.27 9.47 24.26
N GLY A 949 16.50 8.97 24.45
CA GLY A 949 16.79 7.52 24.49
C GLY A 949 16.83 6.82 23.12
N ARG A 950 16.72 7.57 22.02
CA ARG A 950 16.60 7.08 20.65
C ARG A 950 17.78 6.20 20.19
N LEU A 951 18.99 6.50 20.63
CA LEU A 951 20.20 5.71 20.34
C LEU A 951 20.32 4.44 21.21
N GLY A 952 19.38 4.20 22.15
CA GLY A 952 19.35 3.02 23.01
C GLY A 952 20.34 3.08 24.17
N GLU A 953 21.64 3.10 23.88
CA GLU A 953 22.69 3.18 24.91
C GLU A 953 22.75 4.57 25.59
N TYR A 954 22.31 5.61 24.89
CA TYR A 954 22.40 7.01 25.32
C TYR A 954 21.02 7.67 25.39
N PHE A 955 20.80 8.52 26.41
CA PHE A 955 19.59 9.34 26.47
C PHE A 955 19.73 10.60 25.61
N TRP A 956 20.94 11.16 25.54
CA TRP A 956 21.32 12.27 24.66
C TRP A 956 22.46 11.87 23.73
N GLY A 957 22.38 12.23 22.45
CA GLY A 957 23.39 11.89 21.45
C GLY A 957 24.80 12.36 21.79
N PHE A 958 24.96 13.52 22.44
CA PHE A 958 26.27 14.05 22.83
C PHE A 958 27.04 13.13 23.82
N GLU A 959 26.34 12.27 24.55
CA GLU A 959 26.93 11.30 25.48
C GLU A 959 27.83 10.29 24.74
N GLN A 960 27.52 9.97 23.48
CA GLN A 960 28.32 9.08 22.63
C GLN A 960 29.75 9.61 22.41
N GLN A 961 29.92 10.92 22.32
CA GLN A 961 31.24 11.57 22.17
C GLN A 961 31.93 11.79 23.53
N GLY A 962 31.25 11.55 24.65
CA GLY A 962 31.73 11.83 25.99
C GLY A 962 32.07 13.31 26.18
N VAL A 963 31.16 14.20 25.78
CA VAL A 963 31.30 15.66 25.89
C VAL A 963 30.11 16.26 26.63
N LEU A 964 30.32 17.44 27.21
CA LEU A 964 29.27 18.27 27.79
C LEU A 964 29.10 19.51 26.90
N PRO A 965 27.91 19.75 26.29
CA PRO A 965 27.60 20.99 25.59
C PRO A 965 27.32 22.15 26.57
N ASP A 966 27.26 23.38 26.06
CA ASP A 966 26.86 24.55 26.85
C ASP A 966 25.35 24.86 26.72
N ILE A 967 24.75 24.41 25.60
CA ILE A 967 23.32 24.52 25.30
C ILE A 967 22.86 23.23 24.60
N VAL A 968 21.69 22.71 24.96
CA VAL A 968 21.01 21.59 24.29
C VAL A 968 19.69 22.07 23.70
N THR A 969 19.41 21.75 22.43
CA THR A 969 18.12 22.00 21.78
C THR A 969 17.39 20.70 21.50
N VAL A 970 16.10 20.62 21.87
CA VAL A 970 15.29 19.40 21.72
C VAL A 970 13.85 19.72 21.33
N ALA A 971 13.20 18.80 20.59
CA ALA A 971 11.79 18.85 20.17
C ALA A 971 11.34 17.45 19.72
N LYS A 972 10.53 17.33 18.66
CA LYS A 972 10.05 16.08 18.02
C LYS A 972 9.51 15.06 19.04
N ALA A 973 10.34 14.09 19.44
CA ALA A 973 10.03 13.04 20.42
C ALA A 973 9.43 13.59 21.72
N MET A 974 9.92 14.76 22.16
CA MET A 974 9.52 15.48 23.36
C MET A 974 8.00 15.70 23.51
N GLY A 975 7.27 15.86 22.40
CA GLY A 975 5.82 16.07 22.41
C GLY A 975 4.98 14.90 21.88
N ASN A 976 5.62 13.82 21.40
CA ASN A 976 4.95 12.72 20.68
C ASN A 976 3.94 13.18 19.59
N GLY A 977 4.26 14.26 18.87
CA GLY A 977 3.36 14.91 17.90
C GLY A 977 2.74 16.24 18.35
N HIS A 978 2.66 16.51 19.66
CA HIS A 978 2.27 17.83 20.17
C HIS A 978 3.38 18.88 19.94
N PRO A 979 3.07 20.13 19.53
CA PRO A 979 4.07 21.19 19.38
C PRO A 979 4.76 21.53 20.71
N LEU A 980 6.01 21.08 20.84
CA LEU A 980 6.84 21.28 22.02
C LEU A 980 8.33 21.19 21.65
N GLY A 981 9.13 22.09 22.20
CA GLY A 981 10.58 22.03 22.21
C GLY A 981 11.15 22.72 23.46
N ALA A 982 12.46 22.57 23.66
CA ALA A 982 13.18 23.26 24.72
C ALA A 982 14.61 23.65 24.34
N VAL A 983 15.11 24.63 25.06
CA VAL A 983 16.53 24.95 25.18
C VAL A 983 16.93 24.73 26.62
N ILE A 984 17.86 23.81 26.88
CA ILE A 984 18.42 23.56 28.21
C ILE A 984 19.86 24.10 28.24
N THR A 985 20.20 24.85 29.29
CA THR A 985 21.52 25.46 29.47
C THR A 985 21.80 25.72 30.95
N THR A 986 22.91 26.37 31.27
CA THR A 986 23.25 26.79 32.63
C THR A 986 22.52 28.08 33.01
N ARG A 987 22.25 28.27 34.31
CA ARG A 987 21.75 29.54 34.87
C ARG A 987 22.49 30.78 34.37
N ALA A 988 23.82 30.71 34.32
CA ALA A 988 24.67 31.84 33.93
C ALA A 988 24.47 32.27 32.47
N ILE A 989 24.29 31.31 31.55
CA ILE A 989 24.01 31.59 30.13
C ILE A 989 22.59 32.13 29.98
N ALA A 990 21.62 31.55 30.69
CA ALA A 990 20.22 32.00 30.69
C ALA A 990 20.07 33.43 31.21
N ASP A 991 20.70 33.78 32.34
CA ASP A 991 20.61 35.12 32.92
C ASP A 991 21.31 36.18 32.05
N ARG A 992 22.38 35.79 31.35
CA ARG A 992 23.09 36.68 30.41
C ARG A 992 22.20 37.16 29.24
N TYR A 993 21.17 36.39 28.88
CA TYR A 993 20.15 36.82 27.90
C TYR A 993 19.41 38.10 28.30
N ARG A 994 19.35 38.46 29.59
CA ARG A 994 18.73 39.72 30.05
C ARG A 994 19.33 40.96 29.39
N SER A 995 20.57 40.88 28.90
CA SER A 995 21.21 41.92 28.07
C SER A 995 20.48 42.20 26.75
N GLN A 996 19.66 41.26 26.26
CA GLN A 996 18.86 41.34 25.03
C GLN A 996 17.35 41.56 25.32
N GLY A 997 16.97 41.76 26.59
CA GLY A 997 15.57 41.94 27.01
C GLY A 997 15.00 40.73 27.76
N TYR A 998 13.67 40.55 27.70
CA TYR A 998 12.99 39.39 28.30
C TYR A 998 12.64 38.35 27.22
N PHE A 999 12.56 37.09 27.62
CA PHE A 999 12.05 36.00 26.78
C PHE A 999 10.58 35.73 27.09
N PHE A 1000 9.79 35.41 26.07
CA PHE A 1000 8.42 34.93 26.20
C PHE A 1000 8.00 34.21 24.90
N SER A 1001 7.46 32.99 25.03
CA SER A 1001 6.75 32.29 23.97
C SER A 1001 5.29 32.10 24.40
N SER A 1002 4.34 32.46 23.54
CA SER A 1002 2.91 32.53 23.91
C SER A 1002 2.31 31.16 24.28
N ALA A 1003 2.73 30.10 23.60
CA ALA A 1003 2.33 28.72 23.88
C ALA A 1003 3.47 27.86 24.47
N GLY A 1004 4.71 28.36 24.45
CA GLY A 1004 5.87 27.69 25.02
C GLY A 1004 5.69 27.44 26.52
N GLY A 1005 5.65 26.16 26.88
CA GLY A 1005 5.42 25.70 28.25
C GLY A 1005 3.98 25.79 28.74
N SER A 1006 2.98 25.89 27.85
CA SER A 1006 1.56 25.87 28.24
C SER A 1006 1.20 24.66 29.13
N PRO A 1007 0.15 24.73 29.98
CA PRO A 1007 -0.21 23.63 30.87
C PRO A 1007 -0.38 22.29 30.15
N VAL A 1008 -0.98 22.30 28.95
CA VAL A 1008 -1.13 21.10 28.11
C VAL A 1008 0.22 20.62 27.58
N SER A 1009 1.06 21.50 27.04
CA SER A 1009 2.40 21.14 26.56
C SER A 1009 3.25 20.52 27.67
N SER A 1010 3.24 21.10 28.88
CA SER A 1010 3.97 20.57 30.03
C SER A 1010 3.44 19.21 30.48
N VAL A 1011 2.12 19.02 30.54
CA VAL A 1011 1.51 17.72 30.87
C VAL A 1011 1.85 16.66 29.81
N VAL A 1012 1.86 17.00 28.52
CA VAL A 1012 2.31 16.09 27.45
C VAL A 1012 3.77 15.70 27.67
N GLY A 1013 4.66 16.67 27.86
CA GLY A 1013 6.09 16.42 28.06
C GLY A 1013 6.36 15.49 29.25
N THR A 1014 5.72 15.75 30.41
CA THR A 1014 5.79 14.88 31.59
C THR A 1014 5.28 13.47 31.28
N THR A 1015 4.12 13.35 30.61
CA THR A 1015 3.51 12.06 30.26
C THR A 1015 4.38 11.25 29.30
N VAL A 1016 5.07 11.91 28.35
CA VAL A 1016 6.04 11.25 27.45
C VAL A 1016 7.22 10.70 28.24
N LEU A 1017 7.76 11.44 29.21
CA LEU A 1017 8.84 10.95 30.08
C LEU A 1017 8.40 9.75 30.91
N ASP A 1018 7.16 9.74 31.43
CA ASP A 1018 6.62 8.58 32.16
C ASP A 1018 6.53 7.35 31.26
N ILE A 1019 5.97 7.46 30.05
CA ILE A 1019 5.82 6.34 29.11
C ILE A 1019 7.18 5.76 28.71
N LEU A 1020 8.18 6.61 28.44
CA LEU A 1020 9.54 6.18 28.09
C LEU A 1020 10.18 5.31 29.18
N ALA A 1021 9.96 5.68 30.44
CA ALA A 1021 10.46 4.94 31.60
C ALA A 1021 9.65 3.64 31.83
N ASP A 1022 8.32 3.75 31.92
CA ASP A 1022 7.42 2.66 32.27
C ASP A 1022 7.38 1.54 31.22
N GLU A 1023 7.45 1.89 29.93
CA GLU A 1023 7.45 0.94 28.81
C GLU A 1023 8.88 0.60 28.33
N HIS A 1024 9.90 1.06 29.07
CA HIS A 1024 11.31 0.77 28.84
C HIS A 1024 11.79 1.05 27.40
N LEU A 1025 11.29 2.13 26.78
CA LEU A 1025 11.42 2.34 25.33
C LEU A 1025 12.85 2.63 24.87
N GLN A 1026 13.70 3.22 25.72
CA GLN A 1026 15.14 3.33 25.46
C GLN A 1026 15.80 1.93 25.39
N GLN A 1027 15.47 1.05 26.34
CA GLN A 1027 15.96 -0.33 26.37
C GLN A 1027 15.41 -1.15 25.19
N ASN A 1028 14.19 -0.88 24.74
CA ASN A 1028 13.65 -1.45 23.50
C ASN A 1028 14.43 -0.95 22.26
N ALA A 1029 14.69 0.36 22.18
CA ALA A 1029 15.48 0.95 21.09
C ALA A 1029 16.90 0.36 21.01
N ARG A 1030 17.49 0.04 22.16
CA ARG A 1030 18.78 -0.66 22.27
C ARG A 1030 18.73 -2.09 21.72
N VAL A 1031 17.76 -2.90 22.15
CA VAL A 1031 17.65 -4.32 21.77
C VAL A 1031 17.15 -4.51 20.34
N VAL A 1032 16.02 -3.90 19.99
CA VAL A 1032 15.41 -4.05 18.66
C VAL A 1032 16.25 -3.31 17.61
N GLY A 1033 16.85 -2.18 17.97
CA GLY A 1033 17.78 -1.46 17.10
C GLY A 1033 19.06 -2.25 16.78
N ALA A 1034 19.66 -2.91 17.77
CA ALA A 1034 20.81 -3.79 17.54
C ALA A 1034 20.46 -5.00 16.66
N HIS A 1035 19.31 -5.63 16.91
CA HIS A 1035 18.78 -6.72 16.07
C HIS A 1035 18.56 -6.28 14.63
N LEU A 1036 17.81 -5.18 14.43
CA LEU A 1036 17.53 -4.61 13.11
C LEU A 1036 18.82 -4.25 12.36
N LYS A 1037 19.78 -3.63 13.05
CA LYS A 1037 21.08 -3.30 12.45
C LYS A 1037 21.84 -4.55 11.99
N SER A 1038 21.96 -5.58 12.84
CA SER A 1038 22.61 -6.84 12.47
C SER A 1038 21.93 -7.48 11.25
N ARG A 1039 20.60 -7.56 11.24
CA ARG A 1039 19.83 -8.12 10.11
C ARG A 1039 20.01 -7.34 8.79
N LEU A 1040 20.27 -6.03 8.87
CA LEU A 1040 20.58 -5.19 7.71
C LEU A 1040 22.05 -5.31 7.26
N GLU A 1041 22.97 -5.54 8.19
CA GLU A 1041 24.37 -5.85 7.90
C GLU A 1041 24.48 -7.23 7.20
N ASP A 1042 23.76 -8.25 7.68
CA ASP A 1042 23.60 -9.55 6.99
C ASP A 1042 23.04 -9.37 5.56
N LEU A 1043 22.05 -8.48 5.40
CA LEU A 1043 21.46 -8.18 4.10
C LEU A 1043 22.45 -7.49 3.14
N ALA A 1044 23.39 -6.71 3.68
CA ALA A 1044 24.48 -6.11 2.92
C ALA A 1044 25.53 -7.14 2.44
N GLU A 1045 25.64 -8.31 3.07
CA GLU A 1045 26.45 -9.40 2.52
C GLU A 1045 25.79 -10.03 1.28
N LYS A 1046 24.44 -10.03 1.22
CA LYS A 1046 23.66 -10.60 0.11
C LYS A 1046 23.53 -9.66 -1.10
N HIS A 1047 23.38 -8.35 -0.88
CA HIS A 1047 23.03 -7.39 -1.95
C HIS A 1047 24.09 -6.31 -2.16
N GLU A 1048 24.77 -6.34 -3.30
CA GLU A 1048 25.84 -5.39 -3.65
C GLU A 1048 25.43 -3.92 -3.57
N LEU A 1049 24.15 -3.62 -3.88
CA LEU A 1049 23.57 -2.28 -3.85
C LEU A 1049 23.65 -1.63 -2.45
N ILE A 1050 23.61 -2.40 -1.36
CA ILE A 1050 23.81 -1.85 -0.02
C ILE A 1050 25.30 -1.57 0.17
N GLY A 1051 25.68 -0.30 0.29
CA GLY A 1051 27.06 0.12 0.49
C GLY A 1051 27.48 0.15 1.96
N ALA A 1052 26.57 0.57 2.84
CA ALA A 1052 26.80 0.61 4.29
C ALA A 1052 25.48 0.68 5.09
N VAL A 1053 25.54 0.20 6.33
CA VAL A 1053 24.48 0.35 7.34
C VAL A 1053 24.99 1.27 8.45
N HIS A 1054 24.31 2.39 8.63
CA HIS A 1054 24.68 3.46 9.55
C HIS A 1054 23.80 3.45 10.80
N GLY A 1055 24.26 4.13 11.84
CA GLY A 1055 23.46 4.43 13.01
C GLY A 1055 23.61 3.51 14.21
N LEU A 1056 22.80 3.81 15.23
CA LEU A 1056 22.73 3.12 16.52
C LEU A 1056 21.29 3.20 17.07
N GLY A 1057 20.88 2.18 17.83
CA GLY A 1057 19.52 2.10 18.38
C GLY A 1057 18.46 2.07 17.27
N LEU A 1058 17.35 2.78 17.46
CA LEU A 1058 16.31 2.95 16.43
C LEU A 1058 16.49 4.25 15.64
N TYR A 1059 17.74 4.62 15.34
CA TYR A 1059 18.09 5.67 14.39
C TYR A 1059 19.19 5.15 13.45
N LEU A 1060 18.75 4.52 12.36
CA LEU A 1060 19.59 3.81 11.39
C LEU A 1060 19.46 4.42 9.99
N GLY A 1061 20.38 4.07 9.11
CA GLY A 1061 20.28 4.36 7.68
C GLY A 1061 20.90 3.24 6.85
N VAL A 1062 20.29 2.92 5.71
CA VAL A 1062 20.86 1.96 4.74
C VAL A 1062 21.24 2.75 3.50
N GLU A 1063 22.54 2.90 3.26
CA GLU A 1063 23.07 3.69 2.16
C GLU A 1063 23.26 2.83 0.91
N LEU A 1064 22.58 3.21 -0.18
CA LEU A 1064 22.58 2.48 -1.44
C LEU A 1064 23.54 3.11 -2.46
N VAL A 1065 24.34 2.27 -3.10
CA VAL A 1065 25.36 2.66 -4.08
C VAL A 1065 25.41 1.69 -5.26
N ARG A 1066 25.65 2.20 -6.48
CA ARG A 1066 25.79 1.37 -7.68
C ARG A 1066 27.12 0.60 -7.73
N ASP A 1067 28.14 1.11 -7.05
CA ASP A 1067 29.45 0.48 -6.91
C ASP A 1067 30.04 0.84 -5.53
N ARG A 1068 30.56 -0.17 -4.81
CA ARG A 1068 31.09 -0.02 -3.43
C ARG A 1068 32.47 0.65 -3.37
N ALA A 1069 33.27 0.56 -4.42
CA ALA A 1069 34.60 1.16 -4.51
C ALA A 1069 34.52 2.67 -4.81
N THR A 1070 33.70 3.07 -5.79
CA THR A 1070 33.44 4.47 -6.13
C THR A 1070 32.49 5.14 -5.13
N ARG A 1071 31.54 4.37 -4.58
CA ARG A 1071 30.38 4.82 -3.78
C ARG A 1071 29.42 5.70 -4.58
N GLU A 1072 29.28 5.45 -5.88
CA GLU A 1072 28.30 6.16 -6.71
C GLU A 1072 26.89 6.05 -6.10
N PRO A 1073 26.18 7.16 -5.79
CA PRO A 1073 24.85 7.12 -5.21
C PRO A 1073 23.84 6.36 -6.07
N ALA A 1074 23.04 5.48 -5.47
CA ALA A 1074 21.89 4.85 -6.12
C ALA A 1074 20.58 5.56 -5.75
N ASP A 1075 20.51 6.85 -6.08
CA ASP A 1075 19.45 7.80 -5.70
C ASP A 1075 18.08 7.44 -6.29
N LEU A 1076 18.02 7.20 -7.61
CA LEU A 1076 16.79 6.83 -8.30
C LEU A 1076 16.31 5.43 -7.88
N GLU A 1077 17.24 4.49 -7.68
CA GLU A 1077 16.96 3.17 -7.12
C GLU A 1077 16.40 3.27 -5.70
N THR A 1078 16.96 4.14 -4.85
CA THR A 1078 16.45 4.39 -3.49
C THR A 1078 15.00 4.88 -3.52
N ALA A 1079 14.67 5.81 -4.43
CA ALA A 1079 13.30 6.32 -4.59
C ALA A 1079 12.33 5.22 -5.06
N MET A 1080 12.71 4.42 -6.05
CA MET A 1080 11.87 3.33 -6.56
C MET A 1080 11.70 2.20 -5.53
N ILE A 1081 12.75 1.86 -4.78
CA ILE A 1081 12.69 0.94 -3.64
C ILE A 1081 11.71 1.46 -2.58
N CYS A 1082 11.69 2.76 -2.27
CA CYS A 1082 10.73 3.33 -1.32
C CYS A 1082 9.26 3.19 -1.80
N GLU A 1083 8.98 3.42 -3.09
CA GLU A 1083 7.64 3.15 -3.66
C GLU A 1083 7.29 1.66 -3.58
N ARG A 1084 8.21 0.76 -3.91
CA ARG A 1084 7.98 -0.68 -3.83
C ARG A 1084 7.74 -1.17 -2.39
N MET A 1085 8.47 -0.61 -1.42
CA MET A 1085 8.25 -0.88 0.00
C MET A 1085 6.85 -0.40 0.46
N ARG A 1086 6.36 0.75 -0.04
CA ARG A 1086 4.98 1.22 0.22
C ARG A 1086 3.93 0.25 -0.32
N GLU A 1087 4.08 -0.22 -1.56
CA GLU A 1087 3.19 -1.22 -2.17
C GLU A 1087 3.13 -2.54 -1.37
N LEU A 1088 4.19 -2.84 -0.61
CA LEU A 1088 4.30 -3.99 0.29
C LEU A 1088 3.98 -3.64 1.77
N GLY A 1089 3.39 -2.48 2.04
CA GLY A 1089 2.93 -2.11 3.39
C GLY A 1089 4.03 -1.60 4.34
N VAL A 1090 5.09 -0.97 3.82
CA VAL A 1090 6.16 -0.36 4.62
C VAL A 1090 6.37 1.10 4.20
N ILE A 1091 6.25 2.04 5.14
CA ILE A 1091 6.61 3.44 4.91
C ILE A 1091 8.09 3.64 5.25
N VAL A 1092 8.90 3.80 4.21
CA VAL A 1092 10.30 4.26 4.28
C VAL A 1092 10.50 5.38 3.24
N GLN A 1093 11.51 6.24 3.44
CA GLN A 1093 11.80 7.40 2.59
C GLN A 1093 13.31 7.58 2.39
N PRO A 1094 13.75 8.21 1.28
CA PRO A 1094 15.14 8.63 1.10
C PRO A 1094 15.52 9.78 2.05
N THR A 1095 16.83 9.98 2.22
CA THR A 1095 17.43 11.10 2.95
C THR A 1095 18.87 11.34 2.49
N SER A 1096 19.55 12.34 3.07
CA SER A 1096 20.85 12.89 2.69
C SER A 1096 20.80 13.80 1.45
N ASP A 1097 21.81 14.66 1.31
CA ASP A 1097 22.03 15.52 0.13
C ASP A 1097 22.12 14.77 -1.21
N ARG A 1098 22.27 13.43 -1.17
CA ARG A 1098 22.36 12.55 -2.35
C ARG A 1098 21.12 11.65 -2.52
N GLN A 1099 20.13 11.76 -1.64
CA GLN A 1099 18.88 10.98 -1.64
C GLN A 1099 19.05 9.44 -1.72
N CYS A 1100 20.23 8.93 -1.40
CA CYS A 1100 20.61 7.52 -1.56
C CYS A 1100 20.69 6.75 -0.22
N VAL A 1101 20.00 7.22 0.83
CA VAL A 1101 19.96 6.55 2.13
C VAL A 1101 18.52 6.30 2.55
N LEU A 1102 18.14 5.05 2.80
CA LEU A 1102 16.86 4.70 3.40
C LEU A 1102 16.83 5.17 4.86
N LYS A 1103 15.88 6.04 5.20
CA LYS A 1103 15.76 6.71 6.50
C LYS A 1103 14.99 5.83 7.49
N ILE A 1104 15.68 5.26 8.48
CA ILE A 1104 15.11 4.31 9.45
C ILE A 1104 15.07 4.95 10.84
N LYS A 1105 13.94 5.56 11.19
CA LYS A 1105 13.68 6.18 12.49
C LYS A 1105 12.23 5.93 13.00
N PRO A 1106 11.82 4.65 13.14
CA PRO A 1106 10.45 4.25 13.56
C PRO A 1106 10.07 4.77 14.96
N PRO A 1107 8.80 4.71 15.38
CA PRO A 1107 8.45 4.78 16.80
C PRO A 1107 9.24 3.77 17.65
N MET A 1108 9.60 4.11 18.89
CA MET A 1108 10.42 3.23 19.75
C MET A 1108 9.66 2.02 20.31
N THR A 1109 8.39 1.88 19.95
CA THR A 1109 7.54 0.71 20.22
C THR A 1109 7.74 -0.43 19.20
N LEU A 1110 8.60 -0.26 18.19
CA LEU A 1110 8.93 -1.29 17.18
C LEU A 1110 9.28 -2.63 17.85
N THR A 1111 8.74 -3.73 17.34
CA THR A 1111 9.05 -5.09 17.82
C THR A 1111 10.11 -5.77 16.94
N ILE A 1112 10.65 -6.90 17.43
CA ILE A 1112 11.52 -7.77 16.64
C ILE A 1112 10.79 -8.30 15.39
N GLU A 1113 9.52 -8.67 15.51
CA GLU A 1113 8.66 -9.12 14.41
C GLU A 1113 8.60 -8.05 13.29
N SER A 1114 8.31 -6.80 13.64
CA SER A 1114 8.28 -5.69 12.68
C SER A 1114 9.64 -5.37 12.07
N ALA A 1115 10.72 -5.51 12.85
CA ALA A 1115 12.09 -5.36 12.33
C ALA A 1115 12.41 -6.46 11.32
N ASP A 1116 12.04 -7.71 11.59
CA ASP A 1116 12.20 -8.84 10.67
C ASP A 1116 11.32 -8.67 9.42
N TYR A 1117 10.08 -8.21 9.56
CA TYR A 1117 9.20 -7.89 8.43
C TYR A 1117 9.79 -6.81 7.53
N PHE A 1118 10.37 -5.75 8.11
CA PHE A 1118 11.09 -4.73 7.34
C PHE A 1118 12.24 -5.32 6.52
N VAL A 1119 13.10 -6.13 7.16
CA VAL A 1119 14.26 -6.74 6.49
C VAL A 1119 13.83 -7.75 5.43
N HIS A 1120 12.85 -8.62 5.70
CA HIS A 1120 12.34 -9.58 4.71
C HIS A 1120 11.66 -8.88 3.53
N THR A 1121 10.95 -7.77 3.76
CA THR A 1121 10.36 -6.97 2.68
C THR A 1121 11.46 -6.33 1.83
N LEU A 1122 12.47 -5.69 2.45
CA LEU A 1122 13.60 -5.10 1.73
C LEU A 1122 14.40 -6.16 0.95
N ASP A 1123 14.60 -7.34 1.52
CA ASP A 1123 15.23 -8.47 0.84
C ASP A 1123 14.44 -8.92 -0.40
N ALA A 1124 13.11 -9.01 -0.28
CA ALA A 1124 12.24 -9.34 -1.40
C ALA A 1124 12.29 -8.28 -2.51
N VAL A 1125 12.34 -6.98 -2.15
CA VAL A 1125 12.49 -5.88 -3.13
C VAL A 1125 13.85 -5.95 -3.83
N LEU A 1126 14.95 -6.12 -3.08
CA LEU A 1126 16.28 -6.21 -3.67
C LEU A 1126 16.48 -7.49 -4.51
N THR A 1127 15.82 -8.60 -4.16
CA THR A 1127 15.89 -9.88 -4.88
C THR A 1127 14.98 -9.93 -6.12
N HIS A 1128 13.82 -9.25 -6.09
CA HIS A 1128 12.78 -9.37 -7.12
C HIS A 1128 12.52 -8.08 -7.92
N GLY A 1129 13.15 -6.96 -7.56
CA GLY A 1129 13.05 -5.69 -8.29
C GLY A 1129 12.02 -4.71 -7.72
N TRP A 1130 12.07 -3.49 -8.26
CA TRP A 1130 11.36 -2.28 -7.82
C TRP A 1130 10.86 -1.45 -9.02
#